data_AF-A0A366RZ78-F1
#
_entry.id   AF-A0A366RZ78-F1
#
_cell.length_a   1.000
_cell.length_b   1.000
_cell.length_c   1.000
_cell.angle_alpha   90.00
_cell.angle_beta   90.00
_cell.angle_gamma   90.00
#
_symmetry.space_group_name_H-M   'P 1'
#
loop_
_entity.id
_entity.type
_entity.pdbx_description
1 polymer ?
#
loop_
_entity_poly.entity_id
_entity_poly.type
_entity_poly.pdbx_seq_one_letter_code
_entity_poly.pdbx_strand_id
1 'polypeptide(L)'
;MIWLSAPPSLSSRKTLVAALFGLLLFWHLFSFDWSTFRQFHPPTSIKPLPTEKPHKLPLVQADASKFRHTATTQSRQRAVRDEFLRSYKSYRQYAWMRDELTPISAQGKDTFGGWAATLVDSLDTLWIMDLKHEFGEAAQAAATLDWAKTDEGAVNLFETTIRHLGGLLGAYELSGEKVLLQKALELGEMLYVAFDTPNRMPGFWLNFEEARTGKQVAGVHDPSASPSSLVMEFTKLSMLTGYPKFYDATDRVSQFLERIQNSTLLPGMWPLSLDFQNEQAHDNTFSLGALADSLYEYLPKMHALLGGVDEKYPVMYRTAMDVVAKHLLYRPMVPGQDDILFSGDTRVNNDKIELSTESQHLTCFAGGMFGLGGKLLEIDEHVKIGEKLARGCGWAYKSFPTGMMPEIFNLLSCPSLEPCSYERERWTPARDGIPPGFQHARDARYLLRPEAIESVFIMYRITADPIWQDMAWDMFQAILRFTSTPYGNAAIEDVVNLNTKQTDSMESFWLSETLKYFYLIFSPPTLITLPPRPHGRHGFEIAIICALTLEADAVEALFDCYWDDDGPPFDKEPGDPNSYSTGVIGRHNVVLAYMPGMGKANAAAVASNCRASFRGIKLALVVGVCGAVPFGPANDEIVLGDVIISDGVVQYDLGRLDSLGRPSQEIRGIMAKLKGLRHHRQLSSKMADYLKVLRQEPELRAEYPGPTKDRLFEASYRHTQDKKLCEQLGCNGNLVSRSRLETTEVCLPPAVHFGLVASGDSVMKSGEDRDQIAAAEGVIAFEMEAAGVWDTFPCVVIKGACDYADSHKSKVWQRYAAATAAACTKAFLGFWIPSPPQGLFH
;
A
#
# COMPACT_ATOMS: atom_id res chain seq x y z
N MET A 1 -27.47 -18.45 59.50
CA MET A 1 -26.30 -17.55 59.65
C MET A 1 -25.67 -17.47 58.25
N ILE A 2 -26.06 -16.56 57.35
CA ILE A 2 -25.65 -15.13 57.21
C ILE A 2 -24.15 -14.98 57.53
N TRP A 3 -23.22 -14.63 56.61
CA TRP A 3 -23.07 -13.39 55.82
C TRP A 3 -22.18 -13.68 54.57
N LEU A 4 -22.66 -13.45 53.34
CA LEU A 4 -22.52 -12.25 52.48
C LEU A 4 -21.29 -12.26 51.53
N SER A 5 -21.55 -12.69 50.30
CA SER A 5 -20.73 -12.54 49.09
C SER A 5 -20.74 -11.08 48.60
N ALA A 6 -19.55 -10.50 48.42
CA ALA A 6 -19.36 -9.18 47.83
C ALA A 6 -19.72 -9.16 46.33
N PRO A 7 -20.32 -8.08 45.80
CA PRO A 7 -20.66 -8.00 44.37
C PRO A 7 -19.42 -7.70 43.51
N PRO A 8 -19.36 -8.18 42.26
CA PRO A 8 -18.28 -7.82 41.35
C PRO A 8 -18.33 -6.30 41.01
N SER A 9 -17.14 -5.72 40.87
CA SER A 9 -16.94 -4.28 40.66
C SER A 9 -17.66 -3.73 39.42
N LEU A 10 -18.03 -2.44 39.45
CA LEU A 10 -18.71 -1.73 38.36
C LEU A 10 -17.96 -1.76 37.01
N SER A 11 -16.65 -2.03 37.02
CA SER A 11 -15.81 -2.14 35.83
C SER A 11 -16.06 -3.44 35.06
N SER A 12 -16.14 -4.59 35.74
CA SER A 12 -16.36 -5.88 35.08
C SER A 12 -17.77 -6.04 34.52
N ARG A 13 -18.76 -5.36 35.12
CA ARG A 13 -20.11 -5.25 34.51
C ARG A 13 -20.12 -4.36 33.28
N LYS A 14 -19.30 -3.30 33.20
CA LYS A 14 -19.24 -2.44 32.00
C LYS A 14 -18.55 -3.15 30.83
N THR A 15 -17.50 -3.93 31.06
CA THR A 15 -16.81 -4.68 29.98
C THR A 15 -17.62 -5.88 29.52
N LEU A 16 -18.28 -6.60 30.44
CA LEU A 16 -19.16 -7.71 30.06
C LEU A 16 -20.46 -7.21 29.40
N VAL A 17 -21.02 -6.08 29.85
CA VAL A 17 -22.17 -5.44 29.20
C VAL A 17 -21.77 -4.78 27.88
N ALA A 18 -20.56 -4.26 27.70
CA ALA A 18 -20.09 -3.75 26.40
C ALA A 18 -19.75 -4.87 25.40
N ALA A 19 -19.22 -6.02 25.87
CA ALA A 19 -19.03 -7.20 25.03
C ALA A 19 -20.36 -7.88 24.69
N LEU A 20 -21.29 -7.97 25.65
CA LEU A 20 -22.66 -8.45 25.40
C LEU A 20 -23.49 -7.45 24.58
N PHE A 21 -23.34 -6.13 24.75
CA PHE A 21 -23.97 -5.14 23.86
C PHE A 21 -23.33 -5.11 22.48
N GLY A 22 -22.02 -5.32 22.35
CA GLY A 22 -21.34 -5.48 21.06
C GLY A 22 -21.84 -6.72 20.32
N LEU A 23 -22.01 -7.85 21.01
CA LEU A 23 -22.59 -9.06 20.42
C LEU A 23 -24.11 -8.99 20.20
N LEU A 24 -24.87 -8.27 21.04
CA LEU A 24 -26.34 -8.14 20.94
C LEU A 24 -26.80 -7.00 20.01
N LEU A 25 -26.01 -5.94 19.79
CA LEU A 25 -26.31 -4.91 18.78
C LEU A 25 -25.96 -5.34 17.35
N PHE A 26 -25.00 -6.26 17.19
CA PHE A 26 -24.61 -6.75 15.86
C PHE A 26 -25.67 -7.62 15.19
N TRP A 27 -26.55 -8.27 15.95
CA TRP A 27 -27.69 -9.02 15.41
C TRP A 27 -28.88 -8.12 15.02
N HIS A 28 -28.75 -6.79 15.15
CA HIS A 28 -29.81 -5.83 14.88
C HIS A 28 -29.46 -4.78 13.81
N LEU A 29 -28.32 -4.93 13.11
CA LEU A 29 -27.87 -3.95 12.10
C LEU A 29 -28.13 -4.34 10.64
N PHE A 30 -28.46 -5.59 10.36
CA PHE A 30 -28.65 -6.07 8.98
C PHE A 30 -30.10 -6.44 8.72
N SER A 31 -30.66 -5.92 7.64
CA SER A 31 -32.01 -6.29 7.21
C SER A 31 -32.08 -7.69 6.61
N PHE A 32 -30.97 -8.21 6.06
CA PHE A 32 -30.88 -9.56 5.48
C PHE A 32 -29.44 -10.11 5.50
N ASP A 33 -29.28 -11.41 5.83
CA ASP A 33 -28.00 -12.12 5.80
C ASP A 33 -27.85 -12.87 4.46
N TRP A 34 -27.03 -12.30 3.57
CA TRP A 34 -26.77 -12.85 2.24
C TRP A 34 -26.10 -14.23 2.23
N SER A 35 -25.38 -14.61 3.29
CA SER A 35 -24.76 -15.94 3.39
C SER A 35 -25.80 -17.08 3.52
N THR A 36 -27.01 -16.73 3.97
CA THR A 36 -28.13 -17.66 4.12
C THR A 36 -29.06 -17.69 2.90
N PHE A 37 -28.72 -16.97 1.83
CA PHE A 37 -29.54 -16.89 0.62
C PHE A 37 -29.77 -18.28 0.02
N ARG A 38 -31.05 -18.63 -0.18
CA ARG A 38 -31.43 -19.92 -0.77
C ARG A 38 -31.18 -19.88 -2.28
N GLN A 39 -30.17 -20.62 -2.72
CA GLN A 39 -29.89 -20.82 -4.14
C GLN A 39 -30.92 -21.74 -4.82
N PHE A 40 -31.30 -21.40 -6.05
CA PHE A 40 -32.18 -22.18 -6.92
C PHE A 40 -31.39 -23.08 -7.88
N HIS A 41 -30.19 -22.65 -8.26
CA HIS A 41 -29.29 -23.33 -9.18
C HIS A 41 -27.91 -23.51 -8.52
N PRO A 42 -27.76 -24.28 -7.43
CA PRO A 42 -26.46 -24.43 -6.76
C PRO A 42 -25.41 -25.11 -7.68
N PRO A 43 -24.12 -24.74 -7.57
CA PRO A 43 -23.08 -25.38 -8.38
C PRO A 43 -22.93 -26.86 -8.01
N THR A 44 -22.69 -27.71 -9.02
CA THR A 44 -22.50 -29.16 -8.82
C THR A 44 -21.13 -29.50 -8.22
N SER A 45 -20.13 -28.65 -8.47
CA SER A 45 -18.78 -28.75 -7.92
C SER A 45 -18.17 -27.36 -7.78
N ILE A 46 -17.23 -27.22 -6.84
CA ILE A 46 -16.51 -25.96 -6.59
C ILE A 46 -15.03 -26.20 -6.84
N LYS A 47 -14.46 -25.47 -7.81
CA LYS A 47 -13.03 -25.48 -8.10
C LYS A 47 -12.27 -24.74 -6.98
N PRO A 48 -11.29 -25.37 -6.31
CA PRO A 48 -10.45 -24.67 -5.35
C PRO A 48 -9.51 -23.68 -6.06
N LEU A 49 -9.00 -22.70 -5.31
CA LEU A 49 -7.88 -21.87 -5.77
C LEU A 49 -6.68 -22.76 -6.14
N PRO A 50 -5.85 -22.35 -7.12
CA PRO A 50 -4.60 -23.04 -7.41
C PRO A 50 -3.73 -23.18 -6.16
N THR A 51 -3.27 -24.39 -5.89
CA THR A 51 -2.39 -24.70 -4.74
C THR A 51 -0.91 -24.76 -5.12
N GLU A 52 -0.63 -24.62 -6.40
CA GLU A 52 0.73 -24.60 -6.95
C GLU A 52 1.50 -23.38 -6.44
N LYS A 53 2.81 -23.52 -6.33
CA LYS A 53 3.67 -22.43 -5.88
C LYS A 53 3.78 -21.36 -6.97
N PRO A 54 3.57 -20.06 -6.65
CA PRO A 54 3.78 -18.96 -7.57
C PRO A 54 5.13 -19.00 -8.30
N HIS A 55 5.10 -18.72 -9.59
CA HIS A 55 6.26 -18.49 -10.43
C HIS A 55 6.96 -17.17 -10.05
N LYS A 56 8.26 -17.08 -10.33
CA LYS A 56 9.00 -15.82 -10.19
C LYS A 56 8.68 -14.95 -11.40
N LEU A 57 7.77 -14.00 -11.21
CA LEU A 57 7.41 -13.05 -12.27
C LEU A 57 8.52 -12.01 -12.48
N PRO A 58 8.70 -11.52 -13.72
CA PRO A 58 9.62 -10.43 -14.01
C PRO A 58 9.25 -9.16 -13.25
N LEU A 59 10.26 -8.33 -12.97
CA LEU A 59 10.05 -7.04 -12.34
C LEU A 59 9.39 -6.08 -13.34
N VAL A 60 8.18 -5.62 -13.02
CA VAL A 60 7.46 -4.62 -13.83
C VAL A 60 8.12 -3.25 -13.72
N GLN A 61 8.42 -2.84 -12.49
CA GLN A 61 9.01 -1.53 -12.22
C GLN A 61 10.48 -1.49 -12.65
N ALA A 62 10.96 -0.31 -13.06
CA ALA A 62 12.38 -0.02 -13.16
C ALA A 62 13.11 -0.18 -11.81
N ASP A 63 14.45 -0.27 -11.88
CA ASP A 63 15.31 -0.27 -10.70
C ASP A 63 15.09 1.00 -9.85
N ALA A 64 14.97 0.81 -8.53
CA ALA A 64 14.70 1.89 -7.58
C ALA A 64 15.71 3.05 -7.66
N SER A 65 16.97 2.77 -8.03
CA SER A 65 18.03 3.77 -8.18
C SER A 65 17.84 4.72 -9.36
N LYS A 66 17.02 4.35 -10.35
CA LYS A 66 16.73 5.19 -11.51
C LYS A 66 15.72 6.30 -11.19
N PHE A 67 14.89 6.10 -10.18
CA PHE A 67 13.90 7.10 -9.77
C PHE A 67 14.55 8.27 -9.04
N ARG A 68 14.17 9.48 -9.44
CA ARG A 68 14.63 10.72 -8.79
C ARG A 68 13.47 11.38 -8.09
N HIS A 69 13.57 11.52 -6.77
CA HIS A 69 12.60 12.26 -5.98
C HIS A 69 13.20 13.61 -5.57
N THR A 70 12.64 14.68 -6.12
CA THR A 70 13.14 16.05 -6.00
C THR A 70 12.18 16.90 -5.17
N ALA A 71 12.61 18.11 -4.78
CA ALA A 71 11.71 19.07 -4.15
C ALA A 71 10.50 19.41 -5.04
N THR A 72 10.69 19.42 -6.37
CA THR A 72 9.62 19.65 -7.34
C THR A 72 8.58 18.52 -7.28
N THR A 73 9.01 17.25 -7.35
CA THR A 73 8.07 16.12 -7.29
C THR A 73 7.34 16.08 -5.95
N GLN A 74 8.01 16.40 -4.84
CA GLN A 74 7.36 16.55 -3.52
C GLN A 74 6.30 17.67 -3.51
N SER A 75 6.58 18.80 -4.16
CA SER A 75 5.61 19.88 -4.26
C SER A 75 4.40 19.48 -5.10
N ARG A 76 4.62 18.80 -6.22
CA ARG A 76 3.54 18.28 -7.09
C ARG A 76 2.69 17.24 -6.36
N GLN A 77 3.33 16.30 -5.68
CA GLN A 77 2.65 15.29 -4.84
C GLN A 77 1.75 15.95 -3.77
N ARG A 78 2.26 16.98 -3.06
CA ARG A 78 1.47 17.72 -2.07
C ARG A 78 0.28 18.44 -2.70
N ALA A 79 0.45 19.07 -3.86
CA ALA A 79 -0.65 19.75 -4.55
C ALA A 79 -1.79 18.78 -4.91
N VAL A 80 -1.47 17.57 -5.36
CA VAL A 80 -2.49 16.53 -5.62
C VAL A 80 -3.18 16.09 -4.33
N ARG A 81 -2.43 15.85 -3.25
CA ARG A 81 -2.99 15.50 -1.95
C ARG A 81 -3.92 16.60 -1.39
N ASP A 82 -3.53 17.86 -1.54
CA ASP A 82 -4.33 18.99 -1.07
C ASP A 82 -5.64 19.11 -1.87
N GLU A 83 -5.59 18.82 -3.17
CA GLU A 83 -6.78 18.78 -4.02
C GLU A 83 -7.73 17.63 -3.67
N PHE A 84 -7.18 16.43 -3.42
CA PHE A 84 -7.94 15.30 -2.89
C PHE A 84 -8.62 15.69 -1.59
N LEU A 85 -7.86 16.25 -0.64
CA LEU A 85 -8.39 16.60 0.67
C LEU A 85 -9.48 17.68 0.58
N ARG A 86 -9.35 18.63 -0.35
CA ARG A 86 -10.37 19.65 -0.62
C ARG A 86 -11.68 19.02 -1.08
N SER A 87 -11.61 18.18 -2.11
CA SER A 87 -12.78 17.49 -2.67
C SER A 87 -13.41 16.52 -1.66
N TYR A 88 -12.59 15.74 -0.94
CA TYR A 88 -13.04 14.81 0.08
C TYR A 88 -13.72 15.50 1.26
N LYS A 89 -13.21 16.67 1.71
CA LYS A 89 -13.86 17.47 2.77
C LYS A 89 -15.26 17.94 2.37
N SER A 90 -15.42 18.37 1.13
CA SER A 90 -16.75 18.75 0.61
C SER A 90 -17.68 17.55 0.52
N TYR A 91 -17.20 16.39 0.04
CA TYR A 91 -17.97 15.15 0.07
C TYR A 91 -18.41 14.81 1.51
N ARG A 92 -17.45 14.80 2.44
CA ARG A 92 -17.68 14.56 3.88
C ARG A 92 -18.70 15.50 4.52
N GLN A 93 -18.81 16.72 4.02
CA GLN A 93 -19.73 17.73 4.54
C GLN A 93 -21.13 17.66 3.91
N TYR A 94 -21.22 17.47 2.61
CA TYR A 94 -22.46 17.68 1.84
C TYR A 94 -23.09 16.39 1.30
N ALA A 95 -22.33 15.32 1.19
CA ALA A 95 -22.74 14.08 0.53
C ALA A 95 -22.31 12.82 1.32
N TRP A 96 -22.01 12.94 2.62
CA TRP A 96 -21.58 11.79 3.42
C TRP A 96 -22.64 10.68 3.41
N MET A 97 -22.20 9.45 3.14
CA MET A 97 -23.05 8.26 2.96
C MET A 97 -23.95 8.30 1.71
N ARG A 98 -23.76 9.27 0.81
CA ARG A 98 -24.37 9.29 -0.53
C ARG A 98 -23.34 8.80 -1.53
N ASP A 99 -23.78 8.31 -2.68
CA ASP A 99 -22.83 7.74 -3.64
C ASP A 99 -21.85 8.79 -4.16
N GLU A 100 -22.31 10.01 -4.41
CA GLU A 100 -21.51 11.05 -5.04
C GLU A 100 -21.88 12.45 -4.56
N LEU A 101 -20.92 13.38 -4.68
CA LEU A 101 -21.11 14.81 -4.47
C LEU A 101 -21.43 15.50 -5.80
N THR A 102 -22.39 16.42 -5.78
CA THR A 102 -22.60 17.38 -6.87
C THR A 102 -21.69 18.62 -6.66
N PRO A 103 -20.64 18.81 -7.47
CA PRO A 103 -19.54 19.74 -7.18
C PRO A 103 -19.91 21.22 -7.37
N ILE A 104 -21.08 21.55 -7.93
CA ILE A 104 -21.56 22.93 -8.12
C ILE A 104 -22.67 23.24 -7.09
N SER A 105 -23.65 22.35 -6.94
CA SER A 105 -24.79 22.58 -6.03
C SER A 105 -24.56 22.16 -4.58
N ALA A 106 -23.47 21.44 -4.28
CA ALA A 106 -23.12 20.93 -2.95
C ALA A 106 -24.22 20.05 -2.33
N GLN A 107 -24.67 19.05 -3.08
CA GLN A 107 -25.66 18.06 -2.66
C GLN A 107 -25.09 16.64 -2.83
N GLY A 108 -25.78 15.65 -2.27
CA GLY A 108 -25.50 14.24 -2.54
C GLY A 108 -26.44 13.68 -3.59
N LYS A 109 -25.93 12.79 -4.45
CA LYS A 109 -26.71 11.97 -5.39
C LYS A 109 -26.39 10.50 -5.20
N ASP A 110 -27.39 9.65 -5.44
CA ASP A 110 -27.22 8.20 -5.44
C ASP A 110 -27.38 7.67 -6.86
N THR A 111 -26.41 6.90 -7.31
CA THR A 111 -26.31 6.34 -8.67
C THR A 111 -25.87 4.88 -8.63
N PHE A 112 -25.35 4.41 -7.49
CA PHE A 112 -24.79 3.10 -7.26
C PHE A 112 -25.45 2.42 -6.05
N GLY A 113 -26.78 2.45 -6.03
CA GLY A 113 -27.59 1.78 -5.00
C GLY A 113 -27.72 2.54 -3.68
N GLY A 114 -27.10 3.73 -3.53
CA GLY A 114 -27.10 4.49 -2.28
C GLY A 114 -26.19 3.90 -1.22
N TRP A 115 -25.08 3.28 -1.64
CA TRP A 115 -24.13 2.56 -0.79
C TRP A 115 -22.83 3.31 -0.57
N ALA A 116 -22.88 4.63 -0.69
CA ALA A 116 -21.77 5.52 -0.41
C ALA A 116 -20.54 5.24 -1.29
N ALA A 117 -20.77 5.05 -2.59
CA ALA A 117 -19.73 4.73 -3.57
C ALA A 117 -18.44 5.55 -3.39
N THR A 118 -18.52 6.88 -3.35
CA THR A 118 -17.36 7.76 -3.16
C THR A 118 -16.61 7.51 -1.85
N LEU A 119 -17.31 7.18 -0.76
CA LEU A 119 -16.68 6.85 0.51
C LEU A 119 -15.91 5.53 0.43
N VAL A 120 -16.55 4.47 -0.08
CA VAL A 120 -15.95 3.13 -0.14
C VAL A 120 -14.78 3.11 -1.12
N ASP A 121 -14.99 3.68 -2.30
CA ASP A 121 -14.04 3.67 -3.41
C ASP A 121 -12.76 4.50 -3.08
N SER A 122 -12.87 5.53 -2.24
CA SER A 122 -11.73 6.37 -1.84
C SER A 122 -10.96 5.90 -0.59
N LEU A 123 -11.40 4.81 0.07
CA LEU A 123 -10.77 4.30 1.30
C LEU A 123 -9.28 4.02 1.12
N ASP A 124 -8.91 3.32 0.05
CA ASP A 124 -7.52 2.98 -0.22
C ASP A 124 -6.68 4.24 -0.51
N THR A 125 -7.26 5.26 -1.12
CA THR A 125 -6.60 6.52 -1.47
C THR A 125 -6.32 7.34 -0.23
N LEU A 126 -7.28 7.39 0.70
CA LEU A 126 -7.07 7.99 2.03
C LEU A 126 -5.86 7.33 2.72
N TRP A 127 -5.77 6.00 2.64
CA TRP A 127 -4.65 5.28 3.22
C TRP A 127 -3.32 5.58 2.51
N ILE A 128 -3.30 5.55 1.18
CA ILE A 128 -2.13 5.83 0.33
C ILE A 128 -1.58 7.24 0.57
N MET A 129 -2.46 8.24 0.74
CA MET A 129 -2.09 9.65 0.92
C MET A 129 -1.77 10.02 2.37
N ASP A 130 -1.68 9.03 3.26
CA ASP A 130 -1.41 9.21 4.70
C ASP A 130 -2.47 10.10 5.39
N LEU A 131 -3.75 9.89 5.04
CA LEU A 131 -4.93 10.52 5.65
C LEU A 131 -5.61 9.52 6.60
N LYS A 132 -4.84 9.00 7.57
CA LYS A 132 -5.27 7.89 8.44
C LYS A 132 -6.47 8.22 9.33
N HIS A 133 -6.59 9.48 9.75
CA HIS A 133 -7.72 9.94 10.55
C HIS A 133 -9.01 9.90 9.73
N GLU A 134 -9.00 10.51 8.55
CA GLU A 134 -10.12 10.50 7.61
C GLU A 134 -10.47 9.08 7.15
N PHE A 135 -9.47 8.23 6.95
CA PHE A 135 -9.65 6.80 6.70
C PHE A 135 -10.39 6.11 7.84
N GLY A 136 -9.98 6.32 9.10
CA GLY A 136 -10.64 5.70 10.26
C GLY A 136 -12.12 6.07 10.37
N GLU A 137 -12.47 7.34 10.12
CA GLU A 137 -13.86 7.79 10.07
C GLU A 137 -14.64 7.10 8.93
N ALA A 138 -14.05 7.02 7.75
CA ALA A 138 -14.66 6.40 6.58
C ALA A 138 -14.85 4.90 6.76
N ALA A 139 -13.85 4.18 7.28
CA ALA A 139 -13.92 2.75 7.53
C ALA A 139 -15.02 2.41 8.54
N GLN A 140 -15.16 3.20 9.61
CA GLN A 140 -16.26 3.06 10.57
C GLN A 140 -17.63 3.33 9.93
N ALA A 141 -17.73 4.31 9.05
CA ALA A 141 -18.97 4.58 8.32
C ALA A 141 -19.31 3.45 7.32
N ALA A 142 -18.33 2.95 6.57
CA ALA A 142 -18.48 1.80 5.67
C ALA A 142 -18.94 0.54 6.41
N ALA A 143 -18.48 0.34 7.65
CA ALA A 143 -18.91 -0.76 8.51
C ALA A 143 -20.43 -0.76 8.81
N THR A 144 -21.10 0.39 8.67
CA THR A 144 -22.54 0.54 8.94
C THR A 144 -23.42 0.33 7.70
N LEU A 145 -22.83 0.14 6.52
CA LEU A 145 -23.59 -0.08 5.29
C LEU A 145 -24.39 -1.38 5.37
N ASP A 146 -25.60 -1.39 4.82
CA ASP A 146 -26.44 -2.58 4.66
C ASP A 146 -26.69 -2.81 3.17
N TRP A 147 -26.06 -3.85 2.61
CA TRP A 147 -26.14 -4.19 1.18
C TRP A 147 -27.53 -4.66 0.76
N ALA A 148 -28.41 -5.02 1.70
CA ALA A 148 -29.81 -5.35 1.39
C ALA A 148 -30.74 -4.13 1.38
N LYS A 149 -30.26 -2.97 1.87
CA LYS A 149 -31.03 -1.73 1.92
C LYS A 149 -30.69 -0.85 0.72
N THR A 150 -31.58 -0.84 -0.26
CA THR A 150 -31.52 0.03 -1.43
C THR A 150 -32.94 0.29 -1.95
N ASP A 151 -33.16 1.47 -2.55
CA ASP A 151 -34.42 1.81 -3.21
C ASP A 151 -34.46 1.29 -4.67
N GLU A 152 -33.35 0.75 -5.17
CA GLU A 152 -33.22 0.21 -6.52
C GLU A 152 -33.76 -1.23 -6.63
N GLY A 153 -34.41 -1.54 -7.76
CA GLY A 153 -34.92 -2.89 -8.04
C GLY A 153 -33.84 -3.88 -8.50
N ALA A 154 -32.71 -3.38 -8.98
CA ALA A 154 -31.57 -4.14 -9.44
C ALA A 154 -30.28 -3.32 -9.28
N VAL A 155 -29.13 -3.98 -9.21
CA VAL A 155 -27.82 -3.33 -9.15
C VAL A 155 -26.89 -3.83 -10.22
N ASN A 156 -26.02 -2.95 -10.71
CA ASN A 156 -25.07 -3.29 -11.75
C ASN A 156 -23.96 -4.15 -11.16
N LEU A 157 -23.83 -5.39 -11.63
CA LEU A 157 -22.89 -6.36 -11.06
C LEU A 157 -21.44 -5.88 -11.18
N PHE A 158 -21.08 -5.32 -12.33
CA PHE A 158 -19.74 -4.84 -12.64
C PHE A 158 -19.38 -3.61 -11.80
N GLU A 159 -20.21 -2.56 -11.82
CA GLU A 159 -19.94 -1.31 -11.09
C GLU A 159 -19.86 -1.53 -9.57
N THR A 160 -20.75 -2.36 -9.01
CA THR A 160 -20.69 -2.69 -7.59
C THR A 160 -19.44 -3.50 -7.25
N THR A 161 -19.00 -4.39 -8.14
CA THR A 161 -17.78 -5.19 -7.91
C THR A 161 -16.52 -4.33 -7.93
N ILE A 162 -16.27 -3.56 -8.98
CA ILE A 162 -15.01 -2.82 -9.11
C ILE A 162 -14.88 -1.68 -8.09
N ARG A 163 -15.99 -1.02 -7.73
CA ARG A 163 -15.99 0.14 -6.79
C ARG A 163 -16.07 -0.30 -5.34
N HIS A 164 -17.10 -1.06 -5.00
CA HIS A 164 -17.37 -1.37 -3.60
C HIS A 164 -16.56 -2.57 -3.13
N LEU A 165 -16.62 -3.69 -3.85
CA LEU A 165 -15.84 -4.87 -3.46
C LEU A 165 -14.33 -4.60 -3.64
N GLY A 166 -13.93 -4.03 -4.78
CA GLY A 166 -12.56 -3.59 -5.05
C GLY A 166 -12.05 -2.59 -4.01
N GLY A 167 -12.81 -1.53 -3.71
CA GLY A 167 -12.45 -0.51 -2.71
C GLY A 167 -12.29 -1.08 -1.30
N LEU A 168 -13.19 -1.96 -0.84
CA LEU A 168 -13.09 -2.61 0.47
C LEU A 168 -11.87 -3.53 0.57
N LEU A 169 -11.65 -4.37 -0.46
CA LEU A 169 -10.53 -5.31 -0.48
C LEU A 169 -9.19 -4.58 -0.58
N GLY A 170 -9.07 -3.59 -1.47
CA GLY A 170 -7.87 -2.78 -1.63
C GLY A 170 -7.52 -2.02 -0.35
N ALA A 171 -8.53 -1.42 0.30
CA ALA A 171 -8.35 -0.74 1.57
C ALA A 171 -7.94 -1.71 2.70
N TYR A 172 -8.54 -2.90 2.77
CA TYR A 172 -8.16 -3.93 3.74
C TYR A 172 -6.72 -4.40 3.54
N GLU A 173 -6.29 -4.72 2.32
CA GLU A 173 -4.92 -5.18 2.06
C GLU A 173 -3.86 -4.14 2.43
N LEU A 174 -4.21 -2.85 2.36
CA LEU A 174 -3.30 -1.77 2.75
C LEU A 174 -3.30 -1.50 4.25
N SER A 175 -4.43 -1.69 4.93
CA SER A 175 -4.66 -1.23 6.31
C SER A 175 -4.69 -2.32 7.37
N GLY A 176 -5.06 -3.55 7.01
CA GLY A 176 -5.34 -4.64 7.94
C GLY A 176 -6.68 -4.50 8.69
N GLU A 177 -7.52 -3.50 8.38
CA GLU A 177 -8.79 -3.26 9.09
C GLU A 177 -9.82 -4.36 8.84
N LYS A 178 -9.92 -5.31 9.77
CA LYS A 178 -10.74 -6.54 9.65
C LYS A 178 -12.21 -6.28 9.32
N VAL A 179 -12.76 -5.14 9.76
CA VAL A 179 -14.15 -4.76 9.47
C VAL A 179 -14.40 -4.58 7.97
N LEU A 180 -13.40 -4.10 7.22
CA LEU A 180 -13.50 -3.93 5.77
C LEU A 180 -13.56 -5.28 5.06
N LEU A 181 -12.75 -6.26 5.48
CA LEU A 181 -12.83 -7.63 4.96
C LEU A 181 -14.19 -8.28 5.28
N GLN A 182 -14.73 -8.06 6.47
CA GLN A 182 -16.05 -8.57 6.83
C GLN A 182 -17.15 -7.97 5.92
N LYS A 183 -17.11 -6.65 5.69
CA LYS A 183 -18.03 -5.98 4.76
C LYS A 183 -17.85 -6.44 3.32
N ALA A 184 -16.62 -6.69 2.89
CA ALA A 184 -16.31 -7.25 1.57
C ALA A 184 -16.87 -8.66 1.41
N LEU A 185 -16.78 -9.50 2.45
CA LEU A 185 -17.37 -10.83 2.45
C LEU A 185 -18.90 -10.76 2.34
N GLU A 186 -19.57 -9.93 3.15
CA GLU A 186 -21.02 -9.75 3.04
C GLU A 186 -21.45 -9.28 1.63
N LEU A 187 -20.72 -8.31 1.06
CA LEU A 187 -20.98 -7.85 -0.30
C LEU A 187 -20.73 -8.97 -1.32
N GLY A 188 -19.64 -9.72 -1.16
CA GLY A 188 -19.31 -10.86 -2.00
C GLY A 188 -20.40 -11.94 -1.97
N GLU A 189 -21.00 -12.23 -0.81
CA GLU A 189 -22.15 -13.14 -0.71
C GLU A 189 -23.35 -12.65 -1.51
N MET A 190 -23.66 -11.34 -1.44
CA MET A 190 -24.72 -10.74 -2.26
C MET A 190 -24.41 -10.86 -3.76
N LEU A 191 -23.22 -10.45 -4.19
CA LEU A 191 -22.83 -10.48 -5.59
C LEU A 191 -22.73 -11.91 -6.13
N TYR A 192 -22.40 -12.89 -5.28
CA TYR A 192 -22.41 -14.31 -5.65
C TYR A 192 -23.81 -14.81 -6.05
N VAL A 193 -24.88 -14.19 -5.55
CA VAL A 193 -26.27 -14.48 -5.98
C VAL A 193 -26.47 -14.19 -7.47
N ALA A 194 -25.70 -13.28 -8.08
CA ALA A 194 -25.79 -12.99 -9.51
C ALA A 194 -25.45 -14.22 -10.39
N PHE A 195 -24.69 -15.17 -9.85
CA PHE A 195 -24.35 -16.43 -10.53
C PHE A 195 -25.40 -17.52 -10.34
N ASP A 196 -26.47 -17.28 -9.57
CA ASP A 196 -27.57 -18.24 -9.36
C ASP A 196 -28.53 -18.30 -10.56
N THR A 197 -27.97 -18.66 -11.71
CA THR A 197 -28.66 -18.82 -12.99
C THR A 197 -28.58 -20.29 -13.45
N PRO A 198 -29.46 -20.74 -14.37
CA PRO A 198 -29.47 -22.12 -14.84
C PRO A 198 -28.12 -22.65 -15.37
N ASN A 199 -27.31 -21.79 -16.00
CA ASN A 199 -25.99 -22.13 -16.54
C ASN A 199 -24.82 -21.61 -15.67
N ARG A 200 -25.11 -21.00 -14.50
CA ARG A 200 -24.12 -20.42 -13.57
C ARG A 200 -23.26 -19.28 -14.13
N MET A 201 -23.69 -18.66 -15.23
CA MET A 201 -23.11 -17.42 -15.75
C MET A 201 -23.88 -16.21 -15.18
N PRO A 202 -23.21 -15.12 -14.82
CA PRO A 202 -23.90 -13.92 -14.35
C PRO A 202 -24.40 -13.09 -15.54
N GLY A 203 -25.40 -12.25 -15.29
CA GLY A 203 -25.83 -11.20 -16.24
C GLY A 203 -25.28 -9.82 -15.88
N PHE A 204 -25.62 -8.82 -16.68
CA PHE A 204 -25.24 -7.42 -16.45
C PHE A 204 -25.83 -6.81 -15.17
N TRP A 205 -27.02 -7.25 -14.75
CA TRP A 205 -27.72 -6.80 -13.55
C TRP A 205 -27.96 -7.95 -12.57
N LEU A 206 -27.84 -7.67 -11.27
CA LEU A 206 -28.42 -8.48 -10.19
C LEU A 206 -29.82 -7.93 -9.90
N ASN A 207 -30.86 -8.61 -10.37
CA ASN A 207 -32.25 -8.23 -10.12
C ASN A 207 -32.76 -8.91 -8.84
N PHE A 208 -33.13 -8.12 -7.83
CA PHE A 208 -33.46 -8.67 -6.50
C PHE A 208 -34.73 -9.52 -6.49
N GLU A 209 -35.73 -9.19 -7.31
CA GLU A 209 -36.98 -9.96 -7.38
C GLU A 209 -36.80 -11.26 -8.15
N GLU A 210 -36.06 -11.21 -9.26
CA GLU A 210 -35.73 -12.42 -10.03
C GLU A 210 -34.84 -13.37 -9.24
N ALA A 211 -33.86 -12.85 -8.50
CA ALA A 211 -33.04 -13.63 -7.57
C ALA A 211 -33.91 -14.31 -6.50
N ARG A 212 -34.80 -13.57 -5.83
CA ARG A 212 -35.69 -14.12 -4.77
C ARG A 212 -36.66 -15.18 -5.29
N THR A 213 -37.06 -15.09 -6.55
CA THR A 213 -38.03 -16.01 -7.17
C THR A 213 -37.39 -17.12 -7.99
N GLY A 214 -36.05 -17.18 -8.09
CA GLY A 214 -35.32 -18.18 -8.86
C GLY A 214 -35.51 -18.04 -10.37
N LYS A 215 -35.79 -16.82 -10.85
CA LYS A 215 -36.04 -16.51 -12.27
C LYS A 215 -34.86 -15.84 -12.96
N GLN A 216 -33.78 -15.58 -12.23
CA GLN A 216 -32.61 -14.89 -12.76
C GLN A 216 -31.93 -15.72 -13.86
N VAL A 217 -31.55 -15.04 -14.93
CA VAL A 217 -30.84 -15.60 -16.08
C VAL A 217 -29.70 -14.67 -16.49
N ALA A 218 -28.67 -15.22 -17.12
CA ALA A 218 -27.63 -14.41 -17.75
C ALA A 218 -28.20 -13.67 -18.97
N GLY A 219 -27.56 -12.58 -19.40
CA GLY A 219 -27.99 -11.87 -20.60
C GLY A 219 -27.51 -12.51 -21.90
N VAL A 220 -28.27 -12.25 -22.97
CA VAL A 220 -27.95 -12.74 -24.33
C VAL A 220 -27.17 -11.73 -25.19
N HIS A 221 -26.99 -10.51 -24.67
CA HIS A 221 -26.31 -9.42 -25.36
C HIS A 221 -25.74 -8.43 -24.34
N ASP A 222 -24.98 -8.95 -23.38
CA ASP A 222 -24.37 -8.14 -22.34
C ASP A 222 -22.98 -7.64 -22.78
N PRO A 223 -22.56 -6.44 -22.34
CA PRO A 223 -21.20 -5.96 -22.52
C PRO A 223 -20.18 -7.00 -22.08
N SER A 224 -19.24 -7.32 -22.97
CA SER A 224 -18.21 -8.34 -22.74
C SER A 224 -17.37 -8.06 -21.49
N ALA A 225 -17.09 -6.78 -21.20
CA ALA A 225 -16.39 -6.35 -20.00
C ALA A 225 -17.12 -6.72 -18.71
N SER A 226 -18.44 -6.52 -18.62
CA SER A 226 -19.14 -6.50 -17.33
C SER A 226 -19.09 -7.85 -16.59
N PRO A 227 -19.58 -8.98 -17.15
CA PRO A 227 -19.41 -10.29 -16.51
C PRO A 227 -17.96 -10.79 -16.43
N SER A 228 -17.06 -10.25 -17.26
CA SER A 228 -15.67 -10.70 -17.37
C SER A 228 -14.70 -9.99 -16.42
N SER A 229 -15.08 -8.82 -15.92
CA SER A 229 -14.27 -7.97 -15.04
C SER A 229 -14.68 -8.09 -13.57
N LEU A 230 -14.91 -9.32 -13.13
CA LEU A 230 -15.25 -9.69 -11.74
C LEU A 230 -14.16 -10.55 -11.08
N VAL A 231 -13.32 -11.17 -11.92
CA VAL A 231 -12.46 -12.29 -11.51
C VAL A 231 -11.35 -11.86 -10.55
N MET A 232 -10.85 -10.64 -10.64
CA MET A 232 -9.82 -10.14 -9.72
C MET A 232 -10.32 -10.05 -8.29
N GLU A 233 -11.43 -9.36 -8.07
CA GLU A 233 -12.02 -9.08 -6.76
C GLU A 233 -12.51 -10.36 -6.11
N PHE A 234 -13.21 -11.21 -6.88
CA PHE A 234 -13.71 -12.49 -6.40
C PHE A 234 -12.57 -13.46 -6.07
N THR A 235 -11.51 -13.51 -6.89
CA THR A 235 -10.32 -14.32 -6.60
C THR A 235 -9.64 -13.82 -5.33
N LYS A 236 -9.46 -12.50 -5.19
CA LYS A 236 -8.86 -11.90 -3.99
C LYS A 236 -9.70 -12.19 -2.75
N LEU A 237 -11.02 -12.07 -2.84
CA LEU A 237 -11.93 -12.41 -1.74
C LEU A 237 -11.78 -13.88 -1.35
N SER A 238 -11.71 -14.81 -2.31
CA SER A 238 -11.41 -16.22 -2.04
C SER A 238 -10.06 -16.42 -1.35
N MET A 239 -9.01 -15.70 -1.77
CA MET A 239 -7.67 -15.81 -1.16
C MET A 239 -7.67 -15.36 0.30
N LEU A 240 -8.38 -14.27 0.62
CA LEU A 240 -8.40 -13.68 1.96
C LEU A 240 -9.34 -14.41 2.93
N THR A 241 -10.47 -14.94 2.42
CA THR A 241 -11.48 -15.61 3.26
C THR A 241 -11.32 -17.12 3.32
N GLY A 242 -10.58 -17.70 2.38
CA GLY A 242 -10.46 -19.15 2.22
C GLY A 242 -11.69 -19.82 1.58
N TYR A 243 -12.71 -19.06 1.17
CA TYR A 243 -13.91 -19.60 0.52
C TYR A 243 -13.71 -19.71 -1.00
N PRO A 244 -13.56 -20.93 -1.57
CA PRO A 244 -13.21 -21.09 -2.99
C PRO A 244 -14.35 -20.75 -3.97
N LYS A 245 -15.59 -20.61 -3.48
CA LYS A 245 -16.76 -20.38 -4.34
C LYS A 245 -16.66 -19.10 -5.18
N PHE A 246 -16.06 -18.03 -4.66
CA PHE A 246 -15.97 -16.76 -5.38
C PHE A 246 -15.03 -16.88 -6.60
N TYR A 247 -13.84 -17.47 -6.41
CA TYR A 247 -12.94 -17.85 -7.50
C TYR A 247 -13.64 -18.77 -8.50
N ASP A 248 -14.28 -19.84 -8.05
CA ASP A 248 -14.96 -20.81 -8.90
C ASP A 248 -16.07 -20.20 -9.77
N ALA A 249 -16.85 -19.25 -9.23
CA ALA A 249 -17.88 -18.53 -9.98
C ALA A 249 -17.31 -17.78 -11.19
N THR A 250 -16.23 -17.02 -10.98
CA THR A 250 -15.62 -16.20 -12.03
C THR A 250 -14.67 -16.97 -12.94
N ASP A 251 -14.11 -18.08 -12.46
CA ASP A 251 -13.33 -19.02 -13.27
C ASP A 251 -14.17 -19.65 -14.40
N ARG A 252 -15.46 -19.92 -14.17
CA ARG A 252 -16.39 -20.38 -15.22
C ARG A 252 -16.50 -19.39 -16.38
N VAL A 253 -16.56 -18.10 -16.05
CA VAL A 253 -16.59 -17.03 -17.05
C VAL A 253 -15.28 -17.00 -17.84
N SER A 254 -14.15 -17.10 -17.15
CA SER A 254 -12.84 -17.16 -17.81
C SER A 254 -12.68 -18.38 -18.72
N GLN A 255 -13.18 -19.55 -18.31
CA GLN A 255 -13.19 -20.76 -19.15
C GLN A 255 -14.10 -20.60 -20.37
N PHE A 256 -15.24 -19.90 -20.22
CA PHE A 256 -16.09 -19.57 -21.37
C PHE A 256 -15.32 -18.73 -22.37
N LEU A 257 -14.68 -17.63 -21.94
CA LEU A 257 -13.87 -16.78 -22.80
C LEU A 257 -12.78 -17.58 -23.53
N GLU A 258 -12.02 -18.41 -22.79
CA GLU A 258 -10.97 -19.27 -23.36
C GLU A 258 -11.51 -20.19 -24.47
N ARG A 259 -12.66 -20.84 -24.24
CA ARG A 259 -13.26 -21.76 -25.22
C ARG A 259 -13.64 -21.05 -26.53
N ILE A 260 -14.18 -19.85 -26.45
CA ILE A 260 -14.75 -19.16 -27.62
C ILE A 260 -13.78 -18.23 -28.34
N GLN A 261 -12.61 -17.94 -27.76
CA GLN A 261 -11.69 -16.90 -28.25
C GLN A 261 -11.37 -17.03 -29.75
N ASN A 262 -11.18 -18.25 -30.25
CA ASN A 262 -10.81 -18.52 -31.64
C ASN A 262 -12.01 -18.81 -32.56
N SER A 263 -13.23 -18.84 -32.02
CA SER A 263 -14.47 -19.09 -32.80
C SER A 263 -15.30 -17.84 -33.05
N THR A 264 -14.81 -16.65 -32.66
CA THR A 264 -15.49 -15.38 -32.92
C THR A 264 -15.32 -14.95 -34.39
N LEU A 265 -16.04 -13.91 -34.80
CA LEU A 265 -15.90 -13.32 -36.14
C LEU A 265 -14.53 -12.68 -36.39
N LEU A 266 -13.76 -12.41 -35.33
CA LEU A 266 -12.36 -11.98 -35.39
C LEU A 266 -11.51 -12.91 -34.51
N PRO A 267 -11.12 -14.10 -35.02
CA PRO A 267 -10.47 -15.13 -34.22
C PRO A 267 -9.28 -14.61 -33.42
N GLY A 268 -9.30 -14.85 -32.12
CA GLY A 268 -8.33 -14.39 -31.14
C GLY A 268 -8.82 -13.25 -30.25
N MET A 269 -9.92 -12.57 -30.61
CA MET A 269 -10.50 -11.45 -29.87
C MET A 269 -12.01 -11.68 -29.59
N TRP A 270 -12.53 -11.09 -28.52
CA TRP A 270 -13.96 -11.13 -28.18
C TRP A 270 -14.67 -9.85 -28.64
N PRO A 271 -15.92 -9.95 -29.12
CA PRO A 271 -16.68 -8.79 -29.56
C PRO A 271 -17.20 -7.95 -28.37
N LEU A 272 -17.71 -6.76 -28.66
CA LEU A 272 -18.25 -5.81 -27.67
C LEU A 272 -19.30 -6.45 -26.75
N SER A 273 -20.22 -7.23 -27.31
CA SER A 273 -21.26 -7.93 -26.56
C SER A 273 -21.17 -9.45 -26.69
N LEU A 274 -21.45 -10.16 -25.60
CA LEU A 274 -21.48 -11.62 -25.52
C LEU A 274 -22.85 -12.14 -25.08
N ASP A 275 -23.19 -13.35 -25.55
CA ASP A 275 -24.34 -14.11 -25.08
C ASP A 275 -23.88 -15.05 -23.96
N PHE A 276 -23.99 -14.59 -22.72
CA PHE A 276 -23.60 -15.37 -21.54
C PHE A 276 -24.62 -16.44 -21.17
N GLN A 277 -25.87 -16.32 -21.63
CA GLN A 277 -26.92 -17.30 -21.38
C GLN A 277 -26.74 -18.58 -22.21
N ASN A 278 -26.41 -18.41 -23.49
CA ASN A 278 -26.20 -19.52 -24.42
C ASN A 278 -24.72 -19.82 -24.68
N GLU A 279 -23.81 -19.06 -24.06
CA GLU A 279 -22.36 -19.17 -24.20
C GLU A 279 -21.90 -19.00 -25.66
N GLN A 280 -22.30 -17.89 -26.30
CA GLN A 280 -22.03 -17.61 -27.71
C GLN A 280 -21.49 -16.19 -27.95
N ALA A 281 -20.86 -15.98 -29.10
CA ALA A 281 -20.28 -14.70 -29.52
C ALA A 281 -20.66 -14.36 -30.96
N HIS A 282 -21.80 -13.66 -31.14
CA HIS A 282 -22.37 -13.35 -32.47
C HIS A 282 -22.13 -11.92 -32.93
N ASP A 283 -21.77 -11.01 -32.02
CA ASP A 283 -21.53 -9.61 -32.36
C ASP A 283 -20.29 -9.49 -33.25
N ASN A 284 -20.33 -8.50 -34.14
CA ASN A 284 -19.34 -8.27 -35.18
C ASN A 284 -18.49 -7.02 -34.95
N THR A 285 -18.63 -6.37 -33.80
CA THR A 285 -17.85 -5.18 -33.41
C THR A 285 -16.84 -5.54 -32.32
N PHE A 286 -15.60 -5.12 -32.48
CA PHE A 286 -14.47 -5.43 -31.62
C PHE A 286 -13.75 -4.13 -31.23
N SER A 287 -13.47 -3.95 -29.94
CA SER A 287 -12.88 -2.72 -29.42
C SER A 287 -12.07 -2.98 -28.15
N LEU A 288 -11.22 -2.03 -27.80
CA LEU A 288 -10.63 -1.86 -26.47
C LEU A 288 -11.24 -0.66 -25.71
N GLY A 289 -12.31 -0.05 -26.22
CA GLY A 289 -13.02 1.04 -25.56
C GLY A 289 -14.15 0.54 -24.66
N ALA A 290 -15.10 1.42 -24.41
CA ALA A 290 -16.27 1.14 -23.57
C ALA A 290 -16.92 -0.21 -23.92
N LEU A 291 -17.40 -0.92 -22.89
CA LEU A 291 -18.08 -2.22 -22.97
C LEU A 291 -17.16 -3.44 -23.16
N ALA A 292 -15.88 -3.26 -23.48
CA ALA A 292 -14.94 -4.38 -23.71
C ALA A 292 -13.56 -4.22 -23.03
N ASP A 293 -13.13 -2.99 -22.75
CA ASP A 293 -11.88 -2.61 -22.08
C ASP A 293 -11.34 -3.61 -21.04
N SER A 294 -11.99 -3.68 -19.88
CA SER A 294 -11.49 -4.31 -18.66
C SER A 294 -11.44 -5.84 -18.74
N LEU A 295 -12.16 -6.45 -19.70
CA LEU A 295 -11.99 -7.87 -20.03
C LEU A 295 -10.53 -8.17 -20.38
N TYR A 296 -9.92 -7.33 -21.22
CA TYR A 296 -8.54 -7.51 -21.65
C TYR A 296 -7.56 -7.10 -20.56
N GLU A 297 -7.90 -6.05 -19.81
CA GLU A 297 -7.11 -5.51 -18.71
C GLU A 297 -6.87 -6.54 -17.60
N TYR A 298 -7.90 -7.35 -17.29
CA TYR A 298 -7.84 -8.34 -16.22
C TYR A 298 -6.93 -9.52 -16.57
N LEU A 299 -6.67 -9.82 -17.85
CA LEU A 299 -5.84 -10.96 -18.24
C LEU A 299 -4.41 -10.90 -17.66
N PRO A 300 -3.59 -9.87 -17.94
CA PRO A 300 -2.24 -9.78 -17.35
C PRO A 300 -2.29 -9.57 -15.83
N LYS A 301 -3.32 -8.89 -15.30
CA LYS A 301 -3.48 -8.68 -13.86
C LYS A 301 -3.80 -9.99 -13.12
N MET A 302 -4.61 -10.88 -13.69
CA MET A 302 -4.90 -12.20 -13.15
C MET A 302 -3.69 -13.12 -13.19
N HIS A 303 -2.89 -13.06 -14.26
CA HIS A 303 -1.60 -13.75 -14.30
C HIS A 303 -0.70 -13.30 -13.13
N ALA A 304 -0.64 -12.00 -12.84
CA ALA A 304 0.11 -11.49 -11.70
C ALA A 304 -0.51 -11.91 -10.34
N LEU A 305 -1.83 -11.80 -10.18
CA LEU A 305 -2.54 -12.10 -8.93
C LEU A 305 -2.39 -13.57 -8.52
N LEU A 306 -2.49 -14.49 -9.47
CA LEU A 306 -2.32 -15.93 -9.24
C LEU A 306 -0.85 -16.34 -9.21
N GLY A 307 0.09 -15.40 -9.34
CA GLY A 307 1.51 -15.71 -9.33
C GLY A 307 1.97 -16.55 -10.53
N GLY A 308 1.29 -16.41 -11.67
CA GLY A 308 1.68 -17.03 -12.93
C GLY A 308 1.41 -18.52 -13.07
N VAL A 309 0.66 -19.14 -12.15
CA VAL A 309 0.38 -20.59 -12.16
C VAL A 309 -0.73 -21.01 -13.12
N ASP A 310 -1.58 -20.07 -13.54
CA ASP A 310 -2.71 -20.34 -14.42
C ASP A 310 -2.42 -19.84 -15.84
N GLU A 311 -2.03 -20.77 -16.71
CA GLU A 311 -1.56 -20.48 -18.08
C GLU A 311 -2.64 -19.96 -19.03
N LYS A 312 -3.93 -20.06 -18.68
CA LYS A 312 -5.00 -19.56 -19.56
C LYS A 312 -4.92 -18.05 -19.78
N TYR A 313 -4.59 -17.29 -18.73
CA TYR A 313 -4.54 -15.83 -18.79
C TYR A 313 -3.43 -15.30 -19.72
N PRO A 314 -2.16 -15.75 -19.62
CA PRO A 314 -1.13 -15.30 -20.55
C PRO A 314 -1.37 -15.77 -21.98
N VAL A 315 -1.97 -16.96 -22.19
CA VAL A 315 -2.35 -17.45 -23.53
C VAL A 315 -3.46 -16.59 -24.14
N MET A 316 -4.53 -16.35 -23.38
CA MET A 316 -5.64 -15.49 -23.80
C MET A 316 -5.14 -14.07 -24.13
N TYR A 317 -4.29 -13.50 -23.28
CA TYR A 317 -3.73 -12.17 -23.48
C TYR A 317 -2.89 -12.08 -24.76
N ARG A 318 -1.90 -12.97 -24.95
CA ARG A 318 -1.03 -12.94 -26.14
C ARG A 318 -1.84 -13.04 -27.43
N THR A 319 -2.76 -14.00 -27.46
CA THR A 319 -3.63 -14.24 -28.61
C THR A 319 -4.47 -13.01 -28.95
N ALA A 320 -5.07 -12.36 -27.94
CA ALA A 320 -5.86 -11.16 -28.14
C ALA A 320 -5.00 -9.96 -28.59
N MET A 321 -3.86 -9.74 -27.94
CA MET A 321 -3.01 -8.59 -28.23
C MET A 321 -2.35 -8.65 -29.60
N ASP A 322 -2.03 -9.85 -30.11
CA ASP A 322 -1.55 -10.04 -31.49
C ASP A 322 -2.60 -9.59 -32.52
N VAL A 323 -3.88 -9.92 -32.27
CA VAL A 323 -5.01 -9.51 -33.12
C VAL A 323 -5.26 -8.01 -33.01
N VAL A 324 -5.24 -7.46 -31.80
CA VAL A 324 -5.38 -6.02 -31.53
C VAL A 324 -4.29 -5.23 -32.28
N ALA A 325 -3.02 -5.64 -32.14
CA ALA A 325 -1.89 -4.97 -32.78
C ALA A 325 -2.03 -4.91 -34.30
N LYS A 326 -2.67 -5.92 -34.89
CA LYS A 326 -2.87 -6.03 -36.34
C LYS A 326 -4.11 -5.30 -36.85
N HIS A 327 -5.20 -5.30 -36.09
CA HIS A 327 -6.52 -4.92 -36.60
C HIS A 327 -7.10 -3.67 -35.94
N LEU A 328 -6.74 -3.35 -34.70
CA LEU A 328 -7.30 -2.22 -33.95
C LEU A 328 -6.33 -1.05 -33.83
N LEU A 329 -5.03 -1.32 -33.73
CA LEU A 329 -4.03 -0.25 -33.61
C LEU A 329 -3.84 0.49 -34.94
N TYR A 330 -3.69 1.80 -34.85
CA TYR A 330 -3.32 2.64 -35.98
C TYR A 330 -2.38 3.76 -35.57
N ARG A 331 -1.59 4.21 -36.53
CA ARG A 331 -0.79 5.43 -36.38
C ARG A 331 -1.60 6.63 -36.88
N PRO A 332 -1.77 7.69 -36.09
CA PRO A 332 -2.43 8.90 -36.56
C PRO A 332 -1.50 9.73 -37.45
N MET A 333 -2.06 10.38 -38.46
CA MET A 333 -1.37 11.32 -39.35
C MET A 333 -1.38 12.71 -38.70
N VAL A 334 -0.28 13.06 -38.01
CA VAL A 334 -0.16 14.29 -37.21
C VAL A 334 0.97 15.20 -37.71
N PRO A 335 0.87 16.54 -37.57
CA PRO A 335 1.87 17.47 -38.10
C PRO A 335 3.31 17.25 -37.62
N GLY A 336 3.48 16.86 -36.35
CA GLY A 336 4.80 16.62 -35.74
C GLY A 336 5.42 15.27 -36.12
N GLN A 337 4.67 14.40 -36.81
CA GLN A 337 5.02 12.99 -37.06
C GLN A 337 5.41 12.23 -35.78
N ASP A 338 4.87 12.65 -34.62
CA ASP A 338 5.15 12.05 -33.31
C ASP A 338 4.98 10.52 -33.34
N ASP A 339 5.89 9.78 -32.70
CA ASP A 339 5.83 8.31 -32.62
C ASP A 339 4.81 7.85 -31.58
N ILE A 340 3.54 7.91 -31.98
CA ILE A 340 2.37 7.61 -31.15
C ILE A 340 1.45 6.63 -31.85
N LEU A 341 0.67 5.90 -31.06
CA LEU A 341 -0.38 4.99 -31.53
C LEU A 341 -1.69 5.31 -30.84
N PHE A 342 -2.79 4.93 -31.48
CA PHE A 342 -4.12 4.87 -30.90
C PHE A 342 -4.77 3.52 -31.25
N SER A 343 -5.77 3.13 -30.48
CA SER A 343 -6.63 1.99 -30.81
C SER A 343 -7.98 2.50 -31.29
N GLY A 344 -8.45 1.93 -32.39
CA GLY A 344 -9.78 2.16 -32.94
C GLY A 344 -10.72 0.98 -32.67
N ASP A 345 -11.82 0.97 -33.41
CA ASP A 345 -12.84 -0.08 -33.39
C ASP A 345 -12.83 -0.86 -34.70
N THR A 346 -12.89 -2.18 -34.62
CA THR A 346 -12.96 -3.04 -35.81
C THR A 346 -14.35 -3.62 -35.97
N ARG A 347 -14.87 -3.59 -37.20
CA ARG A 347 -16.12 -4.27 -37.57
C ARG A 347 -15.86 -5.34 -38.62
N VAL A 348 -16.47 -6.51 -38.43
CA VAL A 348 -16.38 -7.63 -39.38
C VAL A 348 -17.70 -7.81 -40.12
N ASN A 349 -17.73 -7.50 -41.42
CA ASN A 349 -18.92 -7.64 -42.26
C ASN A 349 -18.60 -8.53 -43.46
N ASN A 350 -19.30 -9.66 -43.64
CA ASN A 350 -19.09 -10.60 -44.75
C ASN A 350 -17.58 -10.96 -44.94
N ASP A 351 -16.91 -11.35 -43.86
CA ASP A 351 -15.47 -11.64 -43.79
C ASP A 351 -14.52 -10.46 -44.08
N LYS A 352 -15.04 -9.25 -44.29
CA LYS A 352 -14.25 -8.04 -44.44
C LYS A 352 -14.05 -7.38 -43.08
N ILE A 353 -12.78 -7.16 -42.74
CA ILE A 353 -12.36 -6.46 -41.52
C ILE A 353 -12.19 -4.97 -41.84
N GLU A 354 -12.96 -4.13 -41.16
CA GLU A 354 -12.95 -2.68 -41.36
C GLU A 354 -12.60 -1.97 -40.05
N LEU A 355 -11.51 -1.22 -40.05
CA LEU A 355 -11.08 -0.39 -38.92
C LEU A 355 -11.73 1.00 -39.00
N SER A 356 -12.42 1.39 -37.94
CA SER A 356 -12.80 2.75 -37.62
C SER A 356 -11.71 3.38 -36.74
N THR A 357 -11.18 4.53 -37.15
CA THR A 357 -10.15 5.28 -36.39
C THR A 357 -10.77 6.19 -35.33
N GLU A 358 -11.96 5.84 -34.85
CA GLU A 358 -12.57 6.47 -33.68
C GLU A 358 -11.93 5.89 -32.41
N SER A 359 -11.41 6.74 -31.55
CA SER A 359 -10.79 6.40 -30.28
C SER A 359 -11.52 7.09 -29.15
N GLN A 360 -11.41 6.53 -27.95
CA GLN A 360 -12.12 7.00 -26.77
C GLN A 360 -11.12 7.33 -25.67
N HIS A 361 -11.54 8.18 -24.72
CA HIS A 361 -10.76 8.42 -23.51
C HIS A 361 -10.51 7.12 -22.76
N LEU A 362 -11.58 6.32 -22.58
CA LEU A 362 -11.53 4.99 -21.98
C LEU A 362 -10.39 4.14 -22.53
N THR A 363 -10.21 4.10 -23.86
CA THR A 363 -9.17 3.27 -24.51
C THR A 363 -7.73 3.63 -24.09
N CYS A 364 -7.52 4.78 -23.45
CA CYS A 364 -6.19 5.18 -23.00
C CYS A 364 -5.59 4.31 -21.90
N PHE A 365 -6.36 3.46 -21.21
CA PHE A 365 -5.81 2.46 -20.28
C PHE A 365 -4.92 1.44 -21.00
N ALA A 366 -5.15 1.23 -22.31
CA ALA A 366 -4.48 0.20 -23.10
C ALA A 366 -2.96 0.37 -23.10
N GLY A 367 -2.44 1.60 -23.00
CA GLY A 367 -1.01 1.83 -22.87
C GLY A 367 -0.41 1.14 -21.64
N GLY A 368 -1.04 1.33 -20.49
CA GLY A 368 -0.73 0.68 -19.22
C GLY A 368 -0.88 -0.83 -19.29
N MET A 369 -1.96 -1.33 -19.89
CA MET A 369 -2.20 -2.76 -20.09
C MET A 369 -1.11 -3.43 -20.95
N PHE A 370 -0.77 -2.85 -22.10
CA PHE A 370 0.31 -3.35 -22.96
C PHE A 370 1.67 -3.30 -22.26
N GLY A 371 1.96 -2.21 -21.53
CA GLY A 371 3.18 -2.11 -20.71
C GLY A 371 3.28 -3.17 -19.63
N LEU A 372 2.21 -3.34 -18.85
CA LEU A 372 2.13 -4.30 -17.75
C LEU A 372 2.25 -5.74 -18.27
N GLY A 373 1.44 -6.11 -19.26
CA GLY A 373 1.48 -7.44 -19.87
C GLY A 373 2.82 -7.73 -20.56
N GLY A 374 3.38 -6.75 -21.27
CA GLY A 374 4.70 -6.87 -21.88
C GLY A 374 5.81 -7.11 -20.86
N LYS A 375 5.77 -6.44 -19.70
CA LYS A 375 6.73 -6.67 -18.63
C LYS A 375 6.54 -8.02 -17.94
N LEU A 376 5.30 -8.39 -17.62
CA LEU A 376 5.00 -9.65 -16.92
C LEU A 376 5.30 -10.89 -17.78
N LEU A 377 5.11 -10.79 -19.10
CA LEU A 377 5.27 -11.91 -20.03
C LEU A 377 6.55 -11.83 -20.86
N GLU A 378 7.43 -10.87 -20.56
CA GLU A 378 8.72 -10.64 -21.25
C GLU A 378 8.57 -10.41 -22.76
N ILE A 379 7.58 -9.60 -23.15
CA ILE A 379 7.29 -9.22 -24.53
C ILE A 379 7.66 -7.74 -24.72
N ASP A 380 8.92 -7.48 -25.07
CA ASP A 380 9.45 -6.11 -25.23
C ASP A 380 8.66 -5.28 -26.25
N GLU A 381 8.09 -5.92 -27.28
CA GLU A 381 7.30 -5.21 -28.28
C GLU A 381 6.00 -4.65 -27.71
N HIS A 382 5.36 -5.37 -26.78
CA HIS A 382 4.17 -4.86 -26.07
C HIS A 382 4.53 -3.68 -25.17
N VAL A 383 5.72 -3.67 -24.56
CA VAL A 383 6.19 -2.51 -23.79
C VAL A 383 6.32 -1.28 -24.68
N LYS A 384 6.87 -1.42 -25.90
CA LYS A 384 6.96 -0.32 -26.87
C LYS A 384 5.59 0.14 -27.36
N ILE A 385 4.69 -0.80 -27.67
CA ILE A 385 3.30 -0.46 -28.04
C ILE A 385 2.63 0.32 -26.91
N GLY A 386 2.78 -0.15 -25.66
CA GLY A 386 2.26 0.51 -24.47
C GLY A 386 2.78 1.94 -24.30
N GLU A 387 4.09 2.14 -24.51
CA GLU A 387 4.69 3.48 -24.51
C GLU A 387 4.10 4.38 -25.60
N LYS A 388 3.96 3.89 -26.84
CA LYS A 388 3.40 4.69 -27.95
C LYS A 388 1.93 5.05 -27.74
N LEU A 389 1.13 4.14 -27.16
CA LEU A 389 -0.27 4.38 -26.80
C LEU A 389 -0.36 5.44 -25.68
N ALA A 390 0.44 5.31 -24.62
CA ALA A 390 0.46 6.27 -23.52
C ALA A 390 0.93 7.67 -23.99
N ARG A 391 1.95 7.74 -24.85
CA ARG A 391 2.37 9.00 -25.50
C ARG A 391 1.27 9.57 -26.38
N GLY A 392 0.52 8.74 -27.10
CA GLY A 392 -0.64 9.15 -27.89
C GLY A 392 -1.69 9.87 -27.04
N CYS A 393 -2.08 9.27 -25.93
CA CYS A 393 -3.03 9.88 -24.99
C CYS A 393 -2.51 11.20 -24.40
N GLY A 394 -1.24 11.26 -23.98
CA GLY A 394 -0.62 12.51 -23.53
C GLY A 394 -0.57 13.59 -24.62
N TRP A 395 -0.31 13.18 -25.87
CA TRP A 395 -0.35 14.08 -27.03
C TRP A 395 -1.76 14.59 -27.31
N ALA A 396 -2.79 13.74 -27.19
CA ALA A 396 -4.18 14.14 -27.35
C ALA A 396 -4.58 15.21 -26.33
N TYR A 397 -4.22 15.02 -25.05
CA TYR A 397 -4.46 16.03 -24.01
C TYR A 397 -3.86 17.40 -24.39
N LYS A 398 -2.59 17.41 -24.80
CA LYS A 398 -1.87 18.64 -25.17
C LYS A 398 -2.41 19.30 -26.44
N SER A 399 -3.09 18.56 -27.29
CA SER A 399 -3.54 19.05 -28.60
C SER A 399 -4.76 19.96 -28.52
N PHE A 400 -5.61 19.81 -27.51
CA PHE A 400 -6.82 20.61 -27.36
C PHE A 400 -6.57 21.90 -26.56
N PRO A 401 -7.34 22.98 -26.83
CA PRO A 401 -7.14 24.28 -26.17
C PRO A 401 -7.20 24.24 -24.64
N THR A 402 -8.08 23.40 -24.08
CA THR A 402 -8.22 23.25 -22.63
C THR A 402 -7.10 22.44 -21.98
N GLY A 403 -6.25 21.78 -22.77
CA GLY A 403 -5.24 20.83 -22.28
C GLY A 403 -5.82 19.50 -21.82
N MET A 404 -7.04 19.16 -22.26
CA MET A 404 -7.72 17.88 -21.99
C MET A 404 -8.22 17.28 -23.30
N MET A 405 -8.15 15.96 -23.42
CA MET A 405 -8.68 15.27 -24.59
C MET A 405 -10.19 14.98 -24.42
N PRO A 406 -10.95 14.89 -25.53
CA PRO A 406 -12.39 14.59 -25.51
C PRO A 406 -12.67 13.12 -25.17
N GLU A 407 -13.89 12.83 -24.71
CA GLU A 407 -14.37 11.47 -24.45
C GLU A 407 -14.33 10.56 -25.69
N ILE A 408 -14.74 11.06 -26.86
CA ILE A 408 -14.74 10.29 -28.12
C ILE A 408 -14.31 11.18 -29.28
N PHE A 409 -13.31 10.73 -30.05
CA PHE A 409 -12.73 11.47 -31.16
C PHE A 409 -12.29 10.56 -32.30
N ASN A 410 -12.13 11.14 -33.48
CA ASN A 410 -11.57 10.44 -34.64
C ASN A 410 -10.30 11.15 -35.13
N LEU A 411 -9.32 10.36 -35.52
CA LEU A 411 -8.06 10.81 -36.09
C LEU A 411 -7.92 10.33 -37.54
N LEU A 412 -7.30 11.17 -38.36
CA LEU A 412 -6.75 10.73 -39.65
C LEU A 412 -5.69 9.66 -39.40
N SER A 413 -5.75 8.55 -40.12
CA SER A 413 -4.74 7.48 -40.03
C SER A 413 -3.70 7.53 -41.15
N CYS A 414 -2.49 7.12 -40.80
CA CYS A 414 -1.47 6.72 -41.75
C CYS A 414 -1.87 5.39 -42.44
N PRO A 415 -1.35 5.09 -43.65
CA PRO A 415 -1.61 3.82 -44.35
C PRO A 415 -1.07 2.57 -43.62
N SER A 416 -0.15 2.75 -42.66
CA SER A 416 0.45 1.68 -41.86
C SER A 416 0.83 2.23 -40.48
N LEU A 417 1.39 1.38 -39.62
CA LEU A 417 1.92 1.79 -38.31
C LEU A 417 3.24 2.58 -38.39
N GLU A 418 3.84 2.67 -39.58
CA GLU A 418 5.07 3.44 -39.83
C GLU A 418 4.80 4.95 -39.96
N PRO A 419 5.80 5.81 -39.66
CA PRO A 419 5.70 7.25 -39.85
C PRO A 419 5.23 7.65 -41.24
N CYS A 420 4.25 8.56 -41.31
CA CYS A 420 3.76 9.14 -42.55
C CYS A 420 3.79 10.68 -42.49
N SER A 421 3.91 11.33 -43.65
CA SER A 421 3.88 12.78 -43.73
C SER A 421 2.46 13.30 -43.53
N TYR A 422 2.34 14.44 -42.83
CA TYR A 422 1.05 15.09 -42.62
C TYR A 422 0.54 15.72 -43.93
N GLU A 423 -0.58 15.21 -44.43
CA GLU A 423 -1.25 15.69 -45.65
C GLU A 423 -2.37 16.65 -45.27
N ARG A 424 -2.09 17.95 -45.28
CA ARG A 424 -3.01 18.99 -44.82
C ARG A 424 -4.32 18.99 -45.61
N GLU A 425 -4.28 18.65 -46.89
CA GLU A 425 -5.41 18.63 -47.80
C GLU A 425 -6.42 17.53 -47.45
N ARG A 426 -6.01 16.48 -46.74
CA ARG A 426 -6.89 15.41 -46.25
C ARG A 426 -7.55 15.75 -44.91
N TRP A 427 -7.05 16.78 -44.23
CA TRP A 427 -7.59 17.20 -42.95
C TRP A 427 -8.79 18.13 -43.13
N THR A 428 -9.97 17.54 -42.94
CA THR A 428 -11.27 18.22 -42.98
C THR A 428 -11.91 18.18 -41.59
N PRO A 429 -11.64 19.16 -40.71
CA PRO A 429 -12.20 19.17 -39.36
C PRO A 429 -13.72 19.37 -39.41
N ALA A 430 -14.46 18.68 -38.54
CA ALA A 430 -15.92 18.77 -38.47
C ALA A 430 -16.43 20.13 -37.99
N ARG A 431 -15.60 20.91 -37.29
CA ARG A 431 -15.88 22.29 -36.85
C ARG A 431 -14.59 23.05 -36.53
N ASP A 432 -14.71 24.37 -36.40
CA ASP A 432 -13.60 25.23 -35.96
C ASP A 432 -13.08 24.83 -34.57
N GLY A 433 -11.77 24.96 -34.37
CA GLY A 433 -11.10 24.65 -33.10
C GLY A 433 -10.66 23.19 -32.94
N ILE A 434 -11.12 22.28 -33.81
CA ILE A 434 -10.58 20.91 -33.85
C ILE A 434 -9.08 20.98 -34.23
N PRO A 435 -8.17 20.33 -33.47
CA PRO A 435 -6.74 20.42 -33.76
C PRO A 435 -6.34 19.64 -35.03
N PRO A 436 -5.25 20.02 -35.72
CA PRO A 436 -4.70 19.28 -36.85
C PRO A 436 -4.51 17.79 -36.56
N GLY A 437 -4.96 16.94 -37.48
CA GLY A 437 -4.95 15.48 -37.34
C GLY A 437 -6.27 14.90 -36.82
N PHE A 438 -7.01 15.62 -35.98
CA PHE A 438 -8.35 15.23 -35.53
C PHE A 438 -9.39 15.56 -36.59
N GLN A 439 -10.24 14.60 -36.94
CA GLN A 439 -11.38 14.86 -37.85
C GLN A 439 -12.59 15.40 -37.07
N HIS A 440 -12.89 14.80 -35.91
CA HIS A 440 -13.96 15.26 -35.02
C HIS A 440 -13.72 14.86 -33.57
N ALA A 441 -14.40 15.57 -32.66
CA ALA A 441 -14.61 15.16 -31.27
C ALA A 441 -16.12 14.91 -31.13
N ARG A 442 -16.55 13.66 -31.33
CA ARG A 442 -17.98 13.28 -31.36
C ARG A 442 -18.61 13.49 -29.99
N ASP A 443 -17.87 13.16 -28.95
CA ASP A 443 -18.18 13.53 -27.58
C ASP A 443 -17.05 14.38 -27.04
N ALA A 444 -17.26 15.71 -27.04
CA ALA A 444 -16.23 16.68 -26.66
C ALA A 444 -16.11 16.87 -25.15
N ARG A 445 -16.85 16.13 -24.33
CA ARG A 445 -16.82 16.26 -22.87
C ARG A 445 -15.48 15.79 -22.30
N TYR A 446 -15.23 16.14 -21.04
CA TYR A 446 -14.22 15.49 -20.21
C TYR A 446 -14.83 15.20 -18.84
N LEU A 447 -14.84 13.92 -18.45
CA LEU A 447 -15.60 13.43 -17.30
C LEU A 447 -14.74 13.14 -16.05
N LEU A 448 -13.55 13.76 -15.93
CA LEU A 448 -12.60 13.54 -14.83
C LEU A 448 -11.93 12.15 -14.81
N ARG A 449 -11.96 11.43 -15.93
CA ARG A 449 -11.56 10.02 -16.00
C ARG A 449 -10.04 9.76 -15.87
N PRO A 450 -9.63 8.56 -15.37
CA PRO A 450 -8.24 8.27 -15.01
C PRO A 450 -7.38 7.62 -16.10
N GLU A 451 -7.93 7.09 -17.18
CA GLU A 451 -7.31 6.06 -18.03
C GLU A 451 -6.01 6.54 -18.69
N ALA A 452 -5.97 7.82 -19.10
CA ALA A 452 -4.74 8.43 -19.62
C ALA A 452 -3.66 8.61 -18.54
N ILE A 453 -4.01 9.08 -17.34
CA ILE A 453 -3.03 9.25 -16.26
C ILE A 453 -2.56 7.90 -15.69
N GLU A 454 -3.42 6.88 -15.71
CA GLU A 454 -3.04 5.50 -15.37
C GLU A 454 -1.90 5.02 -16.26
N SER A 455 -2.07 5.09 -17.58
CA SER A 455 -1.04 4.68 -18.55
C SER A 455 0.25 5.47 -18.39
N VAL A 456 0.15 6.79 -18.18
CA VAL A 456 1.31 7.66 -17.91
C VAL A 456 2.03 7.26 -16.63
N PHE A 457 1.29 6.93 -15.56
CA PHE A 457 1.84 6.41 -14.31
C PHE A 457 2.54 5.06 -14.51
N ILE A 458 1.89 4.11 -15.19
CA ILE A 458 2.48 2.78 -15.43
C ILE A 458 3.76 2.91 -16.26
N MET A 459 3.78 3.76 -17.30
CA MET A 459 4.99 3.99 -18.08
C MET A 459 6.11 4.64 -17.28
N TYR A 460 5.79 5.59 -16.39
CA TYR A 460 6.77 6.12 -15.43
C TYR A 460 7.36 5.00 -14.55
N ARG A 461 6.52 4.09 -14.04
CA ARG A 461 6.97 2.97 -13.21
C ARG A 461 7.86 2.00 -13.98
N ILE A 462 7.55 1.72 -15.24
CA ILE A 462 8.33 0.80 -16.08
C ILE A 462 9.67 1.41 -16.51
N THR A 463 9.69 2.71 -16.85
CA THR A 463 10.85 3.35 -17.50
C THR A 463 11.72 4.18 -16.54
N ALA A 464 11.14 4.67 -15.45
CA ALA A 464 11.70 5.72 -14.59
C ALA A 464 12.05 7.03 -15.33
N ASP A 465 11.49 7.27 -16.52
CA ASP A 465 11.74 8.48 -17.30
C ASP A 465 10.94 9.66 -16.71
N PRO A 466 11.60 10.77 -16.29
CA PRO A 466 10.91 11.93 -15.72
C PRO A 466 9.94 12.63 -16.69
N ILE A 467 10.03 12.39 -18.00
CA ILE A 467 9.11 13.00 -18.98
C ILE A 467 7.65 12.67 -18.68
N TRP A 468 7.38 11.47 -18.13
CA TRP A 468 6.03 11.05 -17.74
C TRP A 468 5.51 11.85 -16.54
N GLN A 469 6.39 12.25 -15.62
CA GLN A 469 6.01 13.10 -14.49
C GLN A 469 5.70 14.53 -14.95
N ASP A 470 6.43 15.06 -15.93
CA ASP A 470 6.14 16.37 -16.49
C ASP A 470 4.83 16.36 -17.27
N MET A 471 4.59 15.31 -18.09
CA MET A 471 3.32 15.10 -18.78
C MET A 471 2.14 15.04 -17.79
N ALA A 472 2.25 14.23 -16.72
CA ALA A 472 1.22 14.15 -15.69
C ALA A 472 1.00 15.50 -15.00
N TRP A 473 2.06 16.29 -14.78
CA TRP A 473 1.91 17.60 -14.17
C TRP A 473 1.16 18.58 -15.07
N ASP A 474 1.48 18.60 -16.36
CA ASP A 474 0.77 19.43 -17.34
C ASP A 474 -0.72 19.05 -17.42
N MET A 475 -1.03 17.75 -17.45
CA MET A 475 -2.40 17.23 -17.40
C MET A 475 -3.13 17.70 -16.13
N PHE A 476 -2.52 17.52 -14.97
CA PHE A 476 -3.11 17.92 -13.68
C PHE A 476 -3.42 19.42 -13.64
N GLN A 477 -2.48 20.26 -14.07
CA GLN A 477 -2.68 21.72 -14.10
C GLN A 477 -3.79 22.15 -15.07
N ALA A 478 -3.90 21.48 -16.23
CA ALA A 478 -4.96 21.73 -17.19
C ALA A 478 -6.34 21.35 -16.62
N ILE A 479 -6.45 20.16 -16.02
CA ILE A 479 -7.67 19.69 -15.38
C ILE A 479 -8.13 20.68 -14.31
N LEU A 480 -7.26 21.07 -13.38
CA LEU A 480 -7.63 21.99 -12.30
C LEU A 480 -8.13 23.34 -12.81
N ARG A 481 -7.56 23.84 -13.91
CA ARG A 481 -7.93 25.15 -14.47
C ARG A 481 -9.40 25.22 -14.89
N PHE A 482 -9.93 24.15 -15.46
CA PHE A 482 -11.27 24.15 -16.06
C PHE A 482 -12.31 23.39 -15.24
N THR A 483 -11.88 22.46 -14.38
CA THR A 483 -12.80 21.60 -13.61
C THR A 483 -13.00 22.08 -12.19
N SER A 484 -12.10 22.90 -11.62
CA SER A 484 -12.21 23.31 -10.22
C SER A 484 -13.49 24.09 -9.93
N THR A 485 -14.17 23.73 -8.85
CA THR A 485 -15.33 24.42 -8.28
C THR A 485 -15.07 24.74 -6.79
N PRO A 486 -15.95 25.50 -6.11
CA PRO A 486 -15.83 25.69 -4.66
C PRO A 486 -15.90 24.40 -3.84
N TYR A 487 -16.56 23.34 -4.36
CA TYR A 487 -16.85 22.11 -3.62
C TYR A 487 -16.12 20.86 -4.14
N GLY A 488 -15.31 20.98 -5.19
CA GLY A 488 -14.57 19.85 -5.74
C GLY A 488 -14.16 20.12 -7.18
N ASN A 489 -14.38 19.15 -8.05
CA ASN A 489 -14.12 19.26 -9.48
C ASN A 489 -15.33 18.77 -10.26
N ALA A 490 -15.66 19.47 -11.33
CA ALA A 490 -16.78 19.20 -12.21
C ALA A 490 -16.29 18.74 -13.57
N ALA A 491 -16.97 17.75 -14.15
CA ALA A 491 -16.83 17.44 -15.57
C ALA A 491 -17.17 18.67 -16.44
N ILE A 492 -16.66 18.71 -17.67
CA ILE A 492 -16.88 19.83 -18.60
C ILE A 492 -17.52 19.38 -19.91
N GLU A 493 -18.29 20.28 -20.54
CA GLU A 493 -19.09 19.98 -21.73
C GLU A 493 -18.27 19.91 -23.04
N ASP A 494 -17.22 20.72 -23.20
CA ASP A 494 -16.51 20.86 -24.47
C ASP A 494 -15.03 21.24 -24.31
N VAL A 495 -14.12 20.29 -24.50
CA VAL A 495 -12.66 20.52 -24.42
C VAL A 495 -12.10 21.40 -25.55
N VAL A 496 -12.86 21.62 -26.62
CA VAL A 496 -12.49 22.51 -27.74
C VAL A 496 -12.66 23.98 -27.35
N ASN A 497 -13.57 24.27 -26.41
CA ASN A 497 -13.96 25.64 -26.06
C ASN A 497 -13.37 26.07 -24.71
N LEU A 498 -12.57 27.13 -24.70
CA LEU A 498 -12.01 27.71 -23.46
C LEU A 498 -13.08 28.30 -22.51
N ASN A 499 -14.27 28.60 -23.02
CA ASN A 499 -15.44 29.04 -22.24
C ASN A 499 -16.42 27.89 -21.97
N THR A 500 -15.94 26.65 -21.94
CA THR A 500 -16.75 25.46 -21.64
C THR A 500 -17.49 25.59 -20.31
N LYS A 501 -18.67 24.97 -20.23
CA LYS A 501 -19.43 24.90 -18.99
C LYS A 501 -19.02 23.68 -18.19
N GLN A 502 -19.09 23.84 -16.88
CA GLN A 502 -18.98 22.76 -15.90
C GLN A 502 -20.36 22.11 -15.72
N THR A 503 -20.39 20.78 -15.67
CA THR A 503 -21.58 20.00 -15.35
C THR A 503 -21.55 19.61 -13.88
N ASP A 504 -22.72 19.59 -13.22
CA ASP A 504 -22.82 19.31 -11.77
C ASP A 504 -22.68 17.81 -11.44
N SER A 505 -21.56 17.20 -11.85
CA SER A 505 -21.22 15.80 -11.62
C SER A 505 -19.74 15.66 -11.27
N MET A 506 -19.46 14.90 -10.20
CA MET A 506 -18.15 14.44 -9.80
C MET A 506 -18.26 12.96 -9.43
N GLU A 507 -17.71 12.10 -10.29
CA GLU A 507 -17.77 10.65 -10.11
C GLU A 507 -16.79 10.18 -9.01
N SER A 508 -17.07 9.02 -8.42
CA SER A 508 -16.23 8.45 -7.34
C SER A 508 -14.77 8.28 -7.76
N PHE A 509 -14.55 7.89 -9.03
CA PHE A 509 -13.22 7.68 -9.63
C PHE A 509 -12.34 8.93 -9.69
N TRP A 510 -12.91 10.14 -9.56
CA TRP A 510 -12.08 11.34 -9.41
C TRP A 510 -11.16 11.23 -8.19
N LEU A 511 -11.73 10.77 -7.06
CA LEU A 511 -11.00 10.57 -5.82
C LEU A 511 -10.26 9.24 -5.82
N SER A 512 -10.91 8.15 -6.21
CA SER A 512 -10.35 6.80 -6.08
C SER A 512 -9.33 6.44 -7.16
N GLU A 513 -9.33 7.07 -8.33
CA GLU A 513 -8.43 6.70 -9.43
C GLU A 513 -7.59 7.88 -9.92
N THR A 514 -8.24 8.93 -10.41
CA THR A 514 -7.55 10.03 -11.10
C THR A 514 -6.54 10.71 -10.19
N LEU A 515 -6.97 11.12 -9.00
CA LEU A 515 -6.06 11.72 -8.01
C LEU A 515 -5.09 10.71 -7.37
N LYS A 516 -5.46 9.42 -7.29
CA LYS A 516 -4.55 8.35 -6.83
C LYS A 516 -3.36 8.22 -7.78
N TYR A 517 -3.58 8.12 -9.09
CA TYR A 517 -2.50 8.01 -10.07
C TYR A 517 -1.65 9.28 -10.16
N PHE A 518 -2.28 10.47 -10.14
CA PHE A 518 -1.53 11.73 -10.04
C PHE A 518 -0.69 11.81 -8.77
N TYR A 519 -1.15 11.26 -7.65
CA TYR A 519 -0.36 11.27 -6.41
C TYR A 519 0.80 10.26 -6.48
N LEU A 520 0.53 9.03 -6.95
CA LEU A 520 1.51 7.96 -7.03
C LEU A 520 2.65 8.26 -8.00
N ILE A 521 2.39 8.93 -9.13
CA ILE A 521 3.46 9.26 -10.09
C ILE A 521 4.51 10.23 -9.53
N PHE A 522 4.12 11.08 -8.58
CA PHE A 522 5.04 11.99 -7.87
C PHE A 522 5.58 11.41 -6.56
N SER A 523 5.04 10.28 -6.12
CA SER A 523 5.44 9.60 -4.89
C SER A 523 6.75 8.82 -5.08
N PRO A 524 7.51 8.55 -3.99
CA PRO A 524 8.59 7.59 -4.03
C PRO A 524 8.09 6.24 -4.55
N PRO A 525 8.87 5.51 -5.36
CA PRO A 525 8.39 4.27 -5.94
C PRO A 525 7.99 3.24 -4.86
N THR A 526 8.56 3.35 -3.67
CA THR A 526 8.31 2.45 -2.55
C THR A 526 7.04 2.68 -1.75
N LEU A 527 6.27 3.75 -2.03
CA LEU A 527 5.04 4.05 -1.27
C LEU A 527 3.97 2.98 -1.49
N ILE A 528 3.87 2.48 -2.72
CA ILE A 528 3.14 1.26 -3.07
C ILE A 528 4.14 0.35 -3.79
N THR A 529 4.90 -0.36 -2.96
CA THR A 529 5.60 -1.61 -3.29
C THR A 529 5.41 -2.52 -2.09
N LEU A 530 4.55 -3.52 -2.19
CA LEU A 530 4.47 -4.54 -1.13
C LEU A 530 5.74 -5.39 -1.20
N PRO A 531 6.51 -5.57 -0.11
CA PRO A 531 7.19 -6.84 0.04
C PRO A 531 6.06 -7.89 0.12
N PRO A 532 5.94 -8.82 -0.84
CA PRO A 532 4.95 -9.88 -0.73
C PRO A 532 5.23 -10.68 0.55
N ARG A 533 4.18 -11.23 1.19
CA ARG A 533 4.34 -12.20 2.29
C ARG A 533 5.42 -13.20 1.86
N PRO A 534 6.50 -13.36 2.63
CA PRO A 534 7.53 -14.33 2.29
C PRO A 534 6.92 -15.71 2.03
N HIS A 535 7.35 -16.42 0.99
CA HIS A 535 6.95 -17.82 0.79
C HIS A 535 7.54 -18.77 1.85
N GLY A 536 8.37 -18.26 2.75
CA GLY A 536 8.98 -18.99 3.86
C GLY A 536 10.04 -18.15 4.58
N ARG A 537 10.67 -18.75 5.59
CA ARG A 537 11.63 -18.08 6.50
C ARG A 537 12.88 -17.47 5.83
N HIS A 538 13.15 -17.82 4.58
CA HIS A 538 14.27 -17.25 3.80
C HIS A 538 14.00 -15.82 3.32
N GLY A 539 12.74 -15.36 3.28
CA GLY A 539 12.38 -14.01 2.84
C GLY A 539 12.51 -12.92 3.92
N PHE A 540 12.98 -13.29 5.12
CA PHE A 540 13.29 -12.35 6.19
C PHE A 540 14.76 -11.96 6.13
N GLU A 541 15.02 -10.67 5.97
CA GLU A 541 16.40 -10.14 5.85
C GLU A 541 16.86 -9.37 7.09
N ILE A 542 15.92 -9.00 7.97
CA ILE A 542 16.17 -8.22 9.18
C ILE A 542 15.73 -9.00 10.41
N ALA A 543 16.64 -9.18 11.37
CA ALA A 543 16.31 -9.68 12.70
C ALA A 543 16.34 -8.52 13.70
N ILE A 544 15.36 -8.42 14.58
CA ILE A 544 15.35 -7.51 15.71
C ILE A 544 15.39 -8.36 16.98
N ILE A 545 16.34 -8.08 17.87
CA ILE A 545 16.56 -8.85 19.09
C ILE A 545 16.37 -7.91 20.28
N CYS A 546 15.42 -8.26 21.14
CA CYS A 546 15.08 -7.49 22.33
C CYS A 546 15.27 -8.33 23.60
N ALA A 547 15.87 -7.72 24.62
CA ALA A 547 16.23 -8.40 25.86
C ALA A 547 15.06 -8.48 26.83
N LEU A 548 14.20 -7.45 26.82
CA LEU A 548 13.04 -7.31 27.70
C LEU A 548 11.75 -7.27 26.90
N THR A 549 10.67 -7.82 27.47
CA THR A 549 9.33 -7.77 26.85
C THR A 549 8.90 -6.35 26.51
N LEU A 550 9.14 -5.38 27.40
CA LEU A 550 8.80 -3.97 27.15
C LEU A 550 9.51 -3.35 25.94
N GLU A 551 10.68 -3.89 25.56
CA GLU A 551 11.42 -3.44 24.38
C GLU A 551 10.82 -4.06 23.12
N ALA A 552 10.49 -5.35 23.19
CA ALA A 552 9.80 -6.06 22.13
C ALA A 552 8.43 -5.45 21.85
N ASP A 553 7.62 -5.19 22.88
CA ASP A 553 6.29 -4.57 22.77
C ASP A 553 6.36 -3.21 22.02
N ALA A 554 7.40 -2.41 22.30
CA ALA A 554 7.59 -1.11 21.65
C ALA A 554 8.00 -1.24 20.17
N VAL A 555 8.78 -2.26 19.82
CA VAL A 555 9.15 -2.56 18.42
C VAL A 555 7.96 -3.12 17.65
N GLU A 556 7.25 -4.07 18.26
CA GLU A 556 6.10 -4.75 17.70
C GLU A 556 4.98 -3.77 17.38
N ALA A 557 4.68 -2.83 18.28
CA ALA A 557 3.72 -1.73 18.05
C ALA A 557 4.06 -0.81 16.86
N LEU A 558 5.28 -0.92 16.29
CA LEU A 558 5.69 -0.19 15.10
C LEU A 558 5.70 -1.04 13.82
N PHE A 559 5.25 -2.30 13.86
CA PHE A 559 5.05 -3.08 12.65
C PHE A 559 3.99 -2.43 11.77
N ASP A 560 4.25 -2.38 10.47
CA ASP A 560 3.30 -1.92 9.46
C ASP A 560 2.31 -3.04 9.07
N CYS A 561 2.72 -4.30 9.23
CA CYS A 561 1.91 -5.50 9.02
C CYS A 561 2.44 -6.64 9.91
N TYR A 562 1.54 -7.50 10.39
CA TYR A 562 1.85 -8.67 11.19
C TYR A 562 1.64 -9.93 10.36
N TRP A 563 2.70 -10.69 10.13
CA TRP A 563 2.59 -11.93 9.38
C TRP A 563 2.05 -13.10 10.21
N ASP A 564 2.10 -13.00 11.53
CA ASP A 564 1.57 -14.04 12.42
C ASP A 564 0.04 -14.05 12.48
N ASP A 565 -0.61 -12.91 12.15
CA ASP A 565 -2.06 -12.77 12.13
C ASP A 565 -2.69 -13.22 10.81
N ASP A 566 -1.92 -13.16 9.71
CA ASP A 566 -2.42 -13.30 8.33
C ASP A 566 -1.84 -14.53 7.61
N GLY A 567 -2.31 -15.73 7.92
CA GLY A 567 -1.93 -16.98 7.23
C GLY A 567 -1.23 -18.00 8.13
N PRO A 568 -0.68 -19.11 7.57
CA PRO A 568 -0.02 -20.12 8.38
C PRO A 568 1.26 -19.56 9.02
N PRO A 569 1.56 -19.89 10.29
CA PRO A 569 2.75 -19.41 10.97
C PRO A 569 4.00 -19.86 10.21
N PHE A 570 5.05 -19.03 10.24
CA PHE A 570 6.33 -19.37 9.60
C PHE A 570 7.12 -20.46 10.34
N ASP A 571 6.67 -20.82 11.55
CA ASP A 571 7.31 -21.77 12.48
C ASP A 571 8.80 -21.47 12.69
N LYS A 572 9.55 -22.46 13.20
CA LYS A 572 10.98 -22.38 13.47
C LYS A 572 11.65 -23.74 13.19
N GLU A 573 12.97 -23.77 13.05
CA GLU A 573 13.67 -25.04 12.82
C GLU A 573 13.43 -25.98 14.01
N PRO A 574 13.29 -27.30 13.79
CA PRO A 574 13.22 -28.26 14.87
C PRO A 574 14.41 -28.12 15.83
N GLY A 575 14.12 -27.94 17.12
CA GLY A 575 15.13 -27.73 18.15
C GLY A 575 15.46 -26.26 18.43
N ASP A 576 14.89 -25.30 17.69
CA ASP A 576 14.97 -23.88 18.03
C ASP A 576 14.07 -23.57 19.25
N PRO A 577 14.63 -23.18 20.41
CA PRO A 577 13.85 -22.85 21.60
C PRO A 577 13.28 -21.42 21.59
N ASN A 578 13.68 -20.55 20.65
CA ASN A 578 13.31 -19.14 20.64
C ASN A 578 11.81 -18.94 20.33
N SER A 579 11.29 -17.79 20.76
CA SER A 579 9.99 -17.28 20.33
C SER A 579 10.21 -16.10 19.40
N TYR A 580 9.37 -15.98 18.36
CA TYR A 580 9.45 -14.93 17.36
C TYR A 580 8.07 -14.32 17.10
N SER A 581 8.07 -13.04 16.74
CA SER A 581 7.01 -12.41 15.97
C SER A 581 7.55 -12.04 14.58
N THR A 582 6.72 -12.10 13.55
CA THR A 582 7.06 -11.81 12.17
C THR A 582 6.17 -10.73 11.59
N GLY A 583 6.75 -9.82 10.82
CA GLY A 583 5.99 -8.72 10.24
C GLY A 583 6.77 -7.89 9.24
N VAL A 584 6.29 -6.67 9.01
CA VAL A 584 6.89 -5.69 8.10
C VAL A 584 7.24 -4.42 8.85
N ILE A 585 8.44 -3.89 8.61
CA ILE A 585 8.78 -2.50 8.94
C ILE A 585 9.34 -1.81 7.68
N GLY A 586 8.62 -0.80 7.21
CA GLY A 586 8.85 -0.08 5.98
C GLY A 586 8.79 -1.02 4.77
N ARG A 587 9.96 -1.30 4.20
CA ARG A 587 10.12 -2.18 3.02
C ARG A 587 10.65 -3.57 3.36
N HIS A 588 10.85 -3.87 4.65
CA HIS A 588 11.60 -5.03 5.09
C HIS A 588 10.68 -6.02 5.78
N ASN A 589 10.78 -7.29 5.42
CA ASN A 589 10.27 -8.38 6.25
C ASN A 589 11.20 -8.54 7.46
N VAL A 590 10.64 -8.37 8.65
CA VAL A 590 11.37 -8.40 9.92
C VAL A 590 10.93 -9.59 10.76
N VAL A 591 11.89 -10.18 11.46
CA VAL A 591 11.63 -11.14 12.54
C VAL A 591 12.08 -10.52 13.87
N LEU A 592 11.16 -10.43 14.83
CA LEU A 592 11.43 -10.00 16.20
C LEU A 592 11.65 -11.24 17.07
N ALA A 593 12.82 -11.34 17.69
CA ALA A 593 13.19 -12.45 18.58
C ALA A 593 13.16 -12.02 20.05
N TYR A 594 12.46 -12.80 20.87
CA TYR A 594 12.31 -12.57 22.30
C TYR A 594 13.40 -13.32 23.07
N MET A 595 14.18 -12.60 23.89
CA MET A 595 15.18 -13.23 24.75
C MET A 595 14.56 -13.78 26.05
N PRO A 596 14.97 -14.98 26.52
CA PRO A 596 14.49 -15.55 27.78
C PRO A 596 15.05 -14.85 29.03
N GLY A 597 16.10 -14.04 28.86
CA GLY A 597 16.72 -13.24 29.90
C GLY A 597 17.86 -12.41 29.33
N MET A 598 18.27 -11.37 30.08
CA MET A 598 19.38 -10.49 29.70
C MET A 598 20.74 -11.22 29.67
N GLY A 599 21.74 -10.58 29.06
CA GLY A 599 23.13 -11.05 29.05
C GLY A 599 23.57 -11.71 27.75
N LYS A 600 24.89 -11.64 27.49
CA LYS A 600 25.50 -12.05 26.21
C LYS A 600 25.28 -13.53 25.89
N ALA A 601 25.32 -14.42 26.89
CA ALA A 601 25.11 -15.85 26.68
C ALA A 601 23.71 -16.15 26.12
N ASN A 602 22.69 -15.50 26.66
CA ASN A 602 21.32 -15.61 26.15
C ASN A 602 21.20 -14.97 24.76
N ALA A 603 21.82 -13.80 24.56
CA ALA A 603 21.82 -13.11 23.27
C ALA A 603 22.47 -13.95 22.16
N ALA A 604 23.61 -14.59 22.46
CA ALA A 604 24.31 -15.49 21.54
C ALA A 604 23.50 -16.74 21.20
N ALA A 605 22.86 -17.35 22.20
CA ALA A 605 21.98 -18.50 21.97
C ALA A 605 20.78 -18.11 21.08
N VAL A 606 20.13 -16.98 21.37
CA VAL A 606 19.01 -16.47 20.57
C VAL A 606 19.47 -16.17 19.15
N ALA A 607 20.59 -15.48 18.98
CA ALA A 607 21.13 -15.14 17.66
C ALA A 607 21.47 -16.40 16.85
N SER A 608 22.15 -17.38 17.43
CA SER A 608 22.52 -18.63 16.76
C SER A 608 21.30 -19.41 16.29
N ASN A 609 20.28 -19.55 17.14
CA ASN A 609 19.05 -20.25 16.78
C ASN A 609 18.22 -19.46 15.75
N CYS A 610 18.18 -18.12 15.87
CA CYS A 610 17.56 -17.24 14.87
C CYS A 610 18.23 -17.39 13.50
N ARG A 611 19.58 -17.49 13.45
CA ARG A 611 20.32 -17.74 12.21
C ARG A 611 19.97 -19.09 11.59
N ALA A 612 19.78 -20.11 12.42
CA ALA A 612 19.37 -21.43 11.96
C ALA A 612 17.95 -21.39 11.36
N SER A 613 17.03 -20.70 12.02
CA SER A 613 15.63 -20.59 11.61
C SER A 613 15.38 -19.65 10.43
N PHE A 614 16.05 -18.51 10.39
CA PHE A 614 15.89 -17.47 9.39
C PHE A 614 17.22 -17.27 8.68
N ARG A 615 17.48 -18.11 7.68
CA ARG A 615 18.76 -18.12 6.96
C ARG A 615 18.98 -16.88 6.08
N GLY A 616 17.91 -16.16 5.74
CA GLY A 616 17.95 -14.97 4.88
C GLY A 616 18.45 -13.70 5.56
N ILE A 617 18.67 -13.71 6.88
CA ILE A 617 18.98 -12.51 7.65
C ILE A 617 20.35 -11.94 7.26
N LYS A 618 20.36 -10.67 6.84
CA LYS A 618 21.55 -9.91 6.44
C LYS A 618 21.99 -8.92 7.52
N LEU A 619 21.05 -8.45 8.34
CA LEU A 619 21.30 -7.48 9.41
C LEU A 619 20.51 -7.86 10.66
N ALA A 620 21.16 -7.83 11.81
CA ALA A 620 20.51 -7.90 13.11
C ALA A 620 20.51 -6.51 13.80
N LEU A 621 19.41 -6.15 14.44
CA LEU A 621 19.29 -4.95 15.24
C LEU A 621 19.09 -5.35 16.70
N VAL A 622 20.02 -4.94 17.56
CA VAL A 622 19.91 -5.16 19.01
C VAL A 622 19.25 -3.93 19.60
N VAL A 623 17.96 -4.05 19.89
CA VAL A 623 17.10 -2.91 20.24
C VAL A 623 16.67 -3.02 21.69
N GLY A 624 16.78 -1.92 22.44
CA GLY A 624 16.39 -1.93 23.84
C GLY A 624 16.87 -0.72 24.62
N VAL A 625 17.13 -0.90 25.91
CA VAL A 625 17.63 0.16 26.79
C VAL A 625 19.09 -0.06 27.21
N CYS A 626 19.76 1.00 27.62
CA CYS A 626 21.14 0.98 28.09
C CYS A 626 21.39 2.01 29.19
N GLY A 627 22.55 1.87 29.85
CA GLY A 627 23.10 2.91 30.71
C GLY A 627 24.00 3.85 29.92
N ALA A 628 23.73 5.14 29.94
CA ALA A 628 24.47 6.15 29.19
C ALA A 628 25.70 6.66 29.95
N VAL A 629 26.74 7.02 29.21
CA VAL A 629 27.80 7.89 29.72
C VAL A 629 27.31 9.34 29.60
N PRO A 630 27.25 10.11 30.69
CA PRO A 630 26.63 11.44 30.67
C PRO A 630 27.23 12.44 29.66
N PHE A 631 28.55 12.36 29.46
CA PHE A 631 29.30 13.23 28.57
C PHE A 631 30.15 12.36 27.65
N GLY A 632 29.91 12.46 26.34
CA GLY A 632 30.69 11.74 25.35
C GLY A 632 32.11 12.32 25.18
N PRO A 633 32.96 11.70 24.36
CA PRO A 633 34.35 12.11 24.15
C PRO A 633 34.51 13.55 23.64
N ALA A 634 33.50 14.09 22.94
CA ALA A 634 33.49 15.48 22.46
C ALA A 634 32.85 16.44 23.47
N ASN A 635 32.62 15.98 24.71
CA ASN A 635 31.84 16.65 25.75
C ASN A 635 30.39 16.93 25.31
N ASP A 636 29.86 16.07 24.44
CA ASP A 636 28.48 16.04 24.01
C ASP A 636 27.60 15.44 25.10
N GLU A 637 26.56 16.18 25.47
CA GLU A 637 25.71 15.87 26.61
C GLU A 637 24.60 14.86 26.24
N ILE A 638 24.63 13.68 26.86
CA ILE A 638 23.63 12.60 26.68
C ILE A 638 22.67 12.58 27.87
N VAL A 639 21.39 12.83 27.63
CA VAL A 639 20.33 12.85 28.66
C VAL A 639 19.47 11.59 28.60
N LEU A 640 18.72 11.29 29.65
CA LEU A 640 17.82 10.13 29.66
C LEU A 640 16.73 10.29 28.60
N GLY A 641 16.42 9.19 27.92
CA GLY A 641 15.53 9.15 26.77
C GLY A 641 16.20 9.43 25.42
N ASP A 642 17.44 9.95 25.38
CA ASP A 642 18.21 9.98 24.14
C ASP A 642 18.50 8.57 23.61
N VAL A 643 18.81 8.47 22.31
CA VAL A 643 19.10 7.19 21.65
C VAL A 643 20.55 7.13 21.20
N ILE A 644 21.19 6.00 21.46
CA ILE A 644 22.55 5.68 21.06
C ILE A 644 22.51 4.64 19.93
N ILE A 645 23.21 4.94 18.84
CA ILE A 645 23.46 4.01 17.73
C ILE A 645 24.95 3.62 17.74
N SER A 646 25.24 2.33 17.79
CA SER A 646 26.63 1.86 17.88
C SER A 646 27.43 2.07 16.59
N ASP A 647 28.62 2.64 16.72
CA ASP A 647 29.69 2.57 15.70
C ASP A 647 30.56 1.31 15.83
N GLY A 648 30.45 0.62 16.95
CA GLY A 648 31.20 -0.58 17.30
C GLY A 648 30.88 -1.01 18.73
N VAL A 649 31.28 -2.23 19.06
CA VAL A 649 31.06 -2.83 20.38
C VAL A 649 32.41 -3.19 21.00
N VAL A 650 32.58 -2.83 22.27
CA VAL A 650 33.75 -3.17 23.09
C VAL A 650 33.29 -4.13 24.17
N GLN A 651 33.92 -5.30 24.28
CA GLN A 651 33.60 -6.22 25.37
C GLN A 651 34.49 -5.92 26.58
N TYR A 652 33.89 -5.81 27.77
CA TYR A 652 34.61 -5.55 29.02
C TYR A 652 34.22 -6.59 30.10
N ASP A 653 35.05 -7.63 30.29
CA ASP A 653 34.86 -8.61 31.37
C ASP A 653 36.18 -9.02 32.02
N LEU A 654 36.16 -9.20 33.35
CA LEU A 654 37.23 -9.81 34.16
C LEU A 654 38.67 -9.31 33.87
N GLY A 655 38.82 -8.02 33.52
CA GLY A 655 40.12 -7.41 33.28
C GLY A 655 40.73 -7.65 31.89
N ARG A 656 39.95 -8.18 30.93
CA ARG A 656 40.28 -8.18 29.50
C ARG A 656 39.30 -7.31 28.73
N LEU A 657 39.88 -6.43 27.92
CA LEU A 657 39.20 -5.52 27.00
C LEU A 657 39.55 -5.97 25.59
N ASP A 658 38.58 -6.51 24.88
CA ASP A 658 38.74 -6.98 23.50
C ASP A 658 37.75 -6.23 22.59
N SER A 659 38.27 -5.60 21.53
CA SER A 659 37.45 -4.97 20.49
C SER A 659 36.96 -6.04 19.51
N LEU A 660 35.65 -6.16 19.33
CA LEU A 660 35.01 -7.21 18.52
C LEU A 660 35.14 -7.00 16.99
N GLY A 661 36.11 -6.19 16.55
CA GLY A 661 36.31 -5.85 15.14
C GLY A 661 35.36 -4.77 14.62
N ARG A 662 35.58 -4.35 13.37
CA ARG A 662 34.81 -3.26 12.76
C ARG A 662 33.51 -3.79 12.12
N PRO A 663 32.41 -3.02 12.15
CA PRO A 663 31.21 -3.35 11.42
C PRO A 663 31.47 -3.52 9.91
N SER A 664 30.57 -4.23 9.23
CA SER A 664 30.64 -4.45 7.78
C SER A 664 30.74 -3.13 7.00
N GLN A 665 31.28 -3.17 5.79
CA GLN A 665 31.41 -1.97 4.95
C GLN A 665 30.06 -1.30 4.67
N GLU A 666 29.00 -2.10 4.49
CA GLU A 666 27.62 -1.63 4.26
C GLU A 666 27.10 -0.86 5.48
N ILE A 667 27.25 -1.42 6.68
CA ILE A 667 26.87 -0.76 7.94
C ILE A 667 27.66 0.54 8.11
N ARG A 668 28.98 0.51 7.92
CA ARG A 668 29.83 1.71 8.03
C ARG A 668 29.46 2.80 7.03
N GLY A 669 29.08 2.43 5.80
CA GLY A 669 28.61 3.36 4.78
C GLY A 669 27.32 4.09 5.21
N ILE A 670 26.36 3.35 5.78
CA ILE A 670 25.10 3.92 6.28
C ILE A 670 25.35 4.77 7.53
N MET A 671 26.19 4.33 8.47
CA MET A 671 26.58 5.14 9.63
C MET A 671 27.20 6.48 9.21
N ALA A 672 28.13 6.47 8.26
CA ALA A 672 28.73 7.69 7.72
C ALA A 672 27.69 8.64 7.09
N LYS A 673 26.71 8.08 6.37
CA LYS A 673 25.59 8.84 5.78
C LYS A 673 24.71 9.48 6.85
N LEU A 674 24.34 8.72 7.89
CA LEU A 674 23.45 9.16 8.97
C LEU A 674 24.11 10.19 9.89
N LYS A 675 25.44 10.14 10.07
CA LYS A 675 26.21 11.19 10.75
C LYS A 675 26.23 12.51 9.99
N GLY A 676 25.93 12.51 8.69
CA GLY A 676 25.83 13.72 7.89
C GLY A 676 24.61 14.57 8.27
N LEU A 677 24.80 15.88 8.42
CA LEU A 677 23.80 16.88 8.83
C LEU A 677 22.39 16.67 8.28
N ARG A 678 22.25 16.43 6.97
CA ARG A 678 20.94 16.26 6.32
C ARG A 678 20.24 14.99 6.80
N HIS A 679 20.93 13.86 6.82
CA HIS A 679 20.32 12.57 7.15
C HIS A 679 20.14 12.40 8.65
N HIS A 680 21.03 12.99 9.46
CA HIS A 680 20.87 13.09 10.91
C HIS A 680 19.54 13.77 11.26
N ARG A 681 19.28 14.96 10.68
CA ARG A 681 18.00 15.67 10.86
C ARG A 681 16.78 14.86 10.41
N GLN A 682 16.90 14.15 9.28
CA GLN A 682 15.81 13.31 8.78
C GLN A 682 15.53 12.11 9.69
N LEU A 683 16.59 11.48 10.22
CA LEU A 683 16.50 10.38 11.17
C LEU A 683 15.80 10.86 12.45
N SER A 684 16.26 11.98 13.03
CA SER A 684 15.67 12.56 14.24
C SER A 684 14.22 12.99 14.04
N SER A 685 13.87 13.59 12.90
CA SER A 685 12.48 13.96 12.58
C SER A 685 11.57 12.73 12.52
N LYS A 686 11.95 11.70 11.77
CA LYS A 686 11.15 10.47 11.65
C LYS A 686 11.02 9.75 12.99
N MET A 687 12.10 9.69 13.75
CA MET A 687 12.09 9.13 15.11
C MET A 687 11.09 9.87 16.00
N ALA A 688 11.05 11.21 15.95
CA ALA A 688 10.10 12.00 16.72
C ALA A 688 8.64 11.69 16.32
N ASP A 689 8.37 11.52 15.02
CA ASP A 689 7.05 11.15 14.51
C ASP A 689 6.61 9.77 15.03
N TYR A 690 7.47 8.75 14.93
CA TYR A 690 7.16 7.41 15.43
C TYR A 690 7.05 7.35 16.96
N LEU A 691 7.87 8.11 17.68
CA LEU A 691 7.75 8.22 19.13
C LEU A 691 6.42 8.84 19.55
N LYS A 692 5.91 9.82 18.79
CA LYS A 692 4.59 10.40 19.04
C LYS A 692 3.49 9.34 18.96
N VAL A 693 3.57 8.42 17.99
CA VAL A 693 2.65 7.29 17.85
C VAL A 693 2.75 6.37 19.07
N LEU A 694 3.96 5.93 19.44
CA LEU A 694 4.16 5.04 20.59
C LEU A 694 3.70 5.64 21.93
N ARG A 695 3.77 6.97 22.07
CA ARG A 695 3.27 7.67 23.26
C ARG A 695 1.74 7.75 23.34
N GLN A 696 1.06 7.59 22.21
CA GLN A 696 -0.39 7.58 22.15
C GLN A 696 -0.96 6.21 22.53
N GLU A 697 -0.15 5.16 22.50
CA GLU A 697 -0.54 3.80 22.87
C GLU A 697 -0.57 3.62 24.40
N PRO A 698 -1.76 3.55 25.03
CA PRO A 698 -1.86 3.53 26.48
C PRO A 698 -1.25 2.29 27.13
N GLU A 699 -1.21 1.17 26.40
CA GLU A 699 -0.69 -0.11 26.91
C GLU A 699 0.84 -0.08 27.11
N LEU A 700 1.55 0.65 26.25
CA LEU A 700 3.01 0.80 26.34
C LEU A 700 3.43 1.65 27.55
N ARG A 701 2.59 2.60 27.99
CA ARG A 701 2.89 3.56 29.08
C ARG A 701 4.23 4.27 28.87
N ALA A 702 4.53 4.63 27.62
CA ALA A 702 5.77 5.30 27.23
C ALA A 702 5.71 6.82 27.46
N GLU A 703 5.14 7.27 28.58
CA GLU A 703 5.04 8.69 28.90
C GLU A 703 6.42 9.29 29.17
N TYR A 704 6.63 10.54 28.75
CA TYR A 704 7.87 11.26 29.04
C TYR A 704 7.94 11.58 30.54
N PRO A 705 8.93 11.07 31.30
CA PRO A 705 8.97 11.25 32.76
C PRO A 705 9.22 12.67 33.24
N GLY A 706 9.71 13.55 32.37
CA GLY A 706 10.00 14.95 32.67
C GLY A 706 11.46 15.20 33.10
N PRO A 707 11.97 16.42 32.90
CA PRO A 707 13.39 16.76 33.14
C PRO A 707 13.79 16.63 34.62
N THR A 708 12.86 16.83 35.56
CA THR A 708 13.13 16.69 37.01
C THR A 708 13.37 15.24 37.45
N LYS A 709 13.01 14.27 36.60
CA LYS A 709 13.25 12.84 36.82
C LYS A 709 14.57 12.38 36.19
N ASP A 710 15.27 13.23 35.47
CA ASP A 710 16.64 13.00 35.03
C ASP A 710 17.60 13.51 36.13
N ARG A 711 18.19 12.58 36.88
CA ARG A 711 19.04 12.89 38.04
C ARG A 711 20.38 12.19 37.90
N LEU A 712 21.42 12.97 37.63
CA LEU A 712 22.81 12.52 37.64
C LEU A 712 23.51 13.01 38.90
N PHE A 713 23.96 12.08 39.74
CA PHE A 713 24.81 12.41 40.89
C PHE A 713 26.29 12.42 40.49
N GLU A 714 27.13 13.06 41.31
CA GLU A 714 28.59 12.94 41.20
C GLU A 714 29.02 11.47 41.20
N ALA A 715 29.99 11.11 40.37
CA ALA A 715 30.41 9.72 40.16
C ALA A 715 30.88 8.99 41.43
N SER A 716 31.46 9.75 42.37
CA SER A 716 31.93 9.27 43.69
C SER A 716 30.81 9.01 44.70
N TYR A 717 29.60 9.53 44.46
CA TYR A 717 28.46 9.32 45.33
C TYR A 717 27.91 7.91 45.09
N ARG A 718 27.95 7.05 46.12
CA ARG A 718 27.51 5.66 46.03
C ARG A 718 26.18 5.44 46.73
N HIS A 719 25.32 4.69 46.07
CA HIS A 719 24.06 4.23 46.62
C HIS A 719 24.31 3.25 47.78
N THR A 720 23.82 3.58 48.98
CA THR A 720 24.23 2.94 50.24
C THR A 720 23.67 1.54 50.46
N GLN A 721 22.59 1.14 49.77
CA GLN A 721 22.02 -0.21 49.82
C GLN A 721 21.62 -0.70 48.43
N ASP A 722 22.16 -1.85 48.01
CA ASP A 722 21.75 -2.52 46.78
C ASP A 722 20.25 -2.88 46.83
N LYS A 723 19.52 -2.62 45.73
CA LYS A 723 18.09 -2.94 45.47
C LYS A 723 17.02 -2.00 46.03
N LYS A 724 17.35 -0.96 46.79
CA LYS A 724 16.38 0.10 47.15
C LYS A 724 16.40 1.23 46.12
N LEU A 725 15.29 1.95 45.98
CA LEU A 725 15.23 3.12 45.11
C LEU A 725 15.82 4.35 45.83
N CYS A 726 16.39 5.30 45.08
CA CYS A 726 16.89 6.56 45.64
C CYS A 726 15.83 7.32 46.47
N GLU A 727 14.56 7.23 46.07
CA GLU A 727 13.42 7.83 46.77
C GLU A 727 13.16 7.18 48.14
N GLN A 728 13.46 5.88 48.28
CA GLN A 728 13.30 5.14 49.54
C GLN A 728 14.44 5.38 50.53
N LEU A 729 15.63 5.73 50.03
CA LEU A 729 16.81 6.01 50.84
C LEU A 729 17.05 7.51 51.07
N GLY A 730 16.30 8.37 50.38
CA GLY A 730 16.48 9.82 50.48
C GLY A 730 17.83 10.29 49.97
N CYS A 731 18.32 9.72 48.87
CA CYS A 731 19.62 10.09 48.30
C CYS A 731 19.69 11.62 48.05
N ASN A 732 20.65 12.27 48.71
CA ASN A 732 20.82 13.72 48.79
C ASN A 732 22.21 14.19 48.36
N GLY A 733 22.92 13.38 47.56
CA GLY A 733 24.19 13.77 46.96
C GLY A 733 24.04 14.97 46.00
N ASN A 734 25.17 15.60 45.68
CA ASN A 734 25.22 16.69 44.72
C ASN A 734 24.83 16.21 43.33
N LEU A 735 23.96 16.97 42.66
CA LEU A 735 23.59 16.73 41.27
C LEU A 735 24.55 17.48 40.33
N VAL A 736 24.95 16.82 39.26
CA VAL A 736 25.75 17.44 38.19
C VAL A 736 24.85 18.34 37.35
N SER A 737 25.27 19.58 37.10
CA SER A 737 24.51 20.52 36.23
C SER A 737 24.50 20.04 34.78
N ARG A 738 23.35 20.23 34.11
CA ARG A 738 23.02 19.65 32.80
C ARG A 738 22.42 20.74 31.90
N SER A 739 23.18 21.21 30.91
CA SER A 739 22.80 22.37 30.10
C SER A 739 21.54 22.14 29.26
N ARG A 740 21.34 20.90 28.77
CA ARG A 740 20.14 20.50 28.02
C ARG A 740 18.89 20.35 28.88
N LEU A 741 19.01 20.24 30.20
CA LEU A 741 17.88 20.14 31.12
C LEU A 741 17.48 21.51 31.69
N GLU A 742 18.34 22.53 31.57
CA GLU A 742 18.08 23.90 32.03
C GLU A 742 17.17 24.69 31.06
N THR A 743 16.97 24.21 29.83
CA THR A 743 16.03 24.78 28.88
C THR A 743 14.57 24.54 29.30
N THR A 744 13.74 25.59 29.31
CA THR A 744 12.33 25.62 29.76
C THR A 744 11.33 24.85 28.88
N GLU A 745 11.76 23.89 28.07
CA GLU A 745 10.86 23.11 27.23
C GLU A 745 10.08 22.06 28.05
N VAL A 746 8.76 22.02 27.85
CA VAL A 746 7.84 21.10 28.55
C VAL A 746 8.11 19.62 28.17
N CYS A 747 8.71 19.37 27.00
CA CYS A 747 9.09 18.03 26.54
C CYS A 747 10.32 18.15 25.62
N LEU A 748 11.48 17.75 26.13
CA LEU A 748 12.71 17.74 25.34
C LEU A 748 12.65 16.63 24.29
N PRO A 749 12.89 16.93 23.00
CA PRO A 749 13.00 15.90 21.98
C PRO A 749 14.29 15.09 22.19
N PRO A 750 14.21 13.74 22.15
CA PRO A 750 15.39 12.91 22.32
C PRO A 750 16.37 13.09 21.15
N ALA A 751 17.65 13.21 21.49
CA ALA A 751 18.75 13.32 20.53
C ALA A 751 19.26 11.94 20.12
N VAL A 752 19.89 11.87 18.95
CA VAL A 752 20.52 10.65 18.43
C VAL A 752 22.04 10.82 18.45
N HIS A 753 22.70 9.95 19.21
CA HIS A 753 24.15 9.93 19.40
C HIS A 753 24.75 8.70 18.72
N PHE A 754 25.98 8.85 18.21
CA PHE A 754 26.73 7.78 17.57
C PHE A 754 28.05 7.58 18.31
N GLY A 755 28.34 6.35 18.71
CA GLY A 755 29.60 6.06 19.40
C GLY A 755 29.79 4.59 19.75
N LEU A 756 30.88 4.28 20.46
CA LEU A 756 31.18 2.92 20.88
C LEU A 756 30.29 2.53 22.07
N VAL A 757 29.84 1.28 22.07
CA VAL A 757 29.01 0.72 23.14
C VAL A 757 29.77 -0.39 23.85
N ALA A 758 29.86 -0.32 25.17
CA ALA A 758 30.45 -1.35 26.01
C ALA A 758 29.42 -2.45 26.32
N SER A 759 29.78 -3.71 26.07
CA SER A 759 28.96 -4.89 26.34
C SER A 759 29.64 -5.78 27.38
N GLY A 760 28.92 -6.15 28.45
CA GLY A 760 29.49 -6.94 29.54
C GLY A 760 28.51 -7.96 30.14
N ASP A 761 29.02 -8.90 30.94
CA ASP A 761 28.22 -9.95 31.60
C ASP A 761 27.47 -9.45 32.83
N SER A 762 27.85 -8.29 33.36
CA SER A 762 27.22 -7.68 34.54
C SER A 762 26.83 -6.24 34.27
N VAL A 763 25.74 -5.81 34.90
CA VAL A 763 25.28 -4.43 34.77
C VAL A 763 26.30 -3.50 35.43
N MET A 764 26.78 -2.48 34.72
CA MET A 764 27.61 -1.42 35.31
C MET A 764 26.82 -0.66 36.38
N LYS A 765 27.38 -0.57 37.60
CA LYS A 765 26.73 0.03 38.79
C LYS A 765 27.63 1.03 39.52
N SER A 766 28.70 1.49 38.89
CA SER A 766 29.71 2.33 39.53
C SER A 766 30.02 3.49 38.59
N GLY A 767 29.74 4.71 39.04
CA GLY A 767 30.01 5.92 38.24
C GLY A 767 31.50 6.10 37.97
N GLU A 768 32.35 5.78 38.95
CA GLU A 768 33.81 5.85 38.82
C GLU A 768 34.34 4.85 37.78
N ASP A 769 33.89 3.59 37.84
CA ASP A 769 34.35 2.56 36.91
C ASP A 769 33.81 2.82 35.49
N ARG A 770 32.57 3.30 35.38
CA ARG A 770 31.98 3.79 34.12
C ARG A 770 32.87 4.86 33.49
N ASP A 771 33.21 5.90 34.26
CA ASP A 771 34.00 7.03 33.76
C ASP A 771 35.42 6.59 33.40
N GLN A 772 36.03 5.68 34.17
CA GLN A 772 37.33 5.11 33.85
C GLN A 772 37.32 4.34 32.53
N ILE A 773 36.32 3.48 32.30
CA ILE A 773 36.20 2.70 31.07
C ILE A 773 35.82 3.59 29.88
N ALA A 774 34.92 4.55 30.09
CA ALA A 774 34.55 5.54 29.07
C ALA A 774 35.76 6.36 28.60
N ALA A 775 36.62 6.78 29.54
CA ALA A 775 37.85 7.51 29.22
C ALA A 775 38.90 6.62 28.53
N ALA A 776 39.00 5.35 28.92
CA ALA A 776 39.96 4.41 28.33
C ALA A 776 39.59 3.99 26.90
N GLU A 777 38.31 3.71 26.64
CA GLU A 777 37.85 3.07 25.40
C GLU A 777 37.02 3.99 24.50
N GLY A 778 36.64 5.17 24.98
CA GLY A 778 35.79 6.10 24.24
C GLY A 778 34.35 5.60 24.06
N VAL A 779 33.86 4.75 24.97
CA VAL A 779 32.46 4.27 24.97
C VAL A 779 31.51 5.33 25.50
N ILE A 780 30.30 5.37 24.94
CA ILE A 780 29.23 6.32 25.32
C ILE A 780 28.02 5.66 25.97
N ALA A 781 27.98 4.32 25.99
CA ALA A 781 26.90 3.56 26.62
C ALA A 781 27.37 2.17 27.06
N PHE A 782 26.65 1.60 28.02
CA PHE A 782 26.85 0.26 28.58
C PHE A 782 25.56 -0.57 28.43
N GLU A 783 25.68 -1.74 27.84
CA GLU A 783 24.60 -2.73 27.68
C GLU A 783 25.14 -4.16 27.89
N MET A 784 24.29 -5.19 27.71
CA MET A 784 24.63 -6.56 28.11
C MET A 784 24.38 -7.63 27.03
N GLU A 785 24.02 -7.25 25.81
CA GLU A 785 23.57 -8.21 24.79
C GLU A 785 24.42 -8.22 23.52
N ALA A 786 24.88 -7.05 23.07
CA ALA A 786 25.41 -6.84 21.74
C ALA A 786 26.60 -7.74 21.38
N ALA A 787 27.53 -7.95 22.32
CA ALA A 787 28.69 -8.82 22.10
C ALA A 787 28.29 -10.27 21.77
N GLY A 788 27.19 -10.78 22.35
CA GLY A 788 26.70 -12.12 22.04
C GLY A 788 26.12 -12.26 20.63
N VAL A 789 25.53 -11.19 20.09
CA VAL A 789 24.94 -11.17 18.74
C VAL A 789 25.99 -10.93 17.66
N TRP A 790 27.03 -10.16 17.99
CA TRP A 790 28.06 -9.66 17.07
C TRP A 790 28.78 -10.78 16.28
N ASP A 791 29.03 -11.91 16.92
CA ASP A 791 29.70 -13.05 16.29
C ASP A 791 28.81 -13.82 15.30
N THR A 792 27.48 -13.65 15.39
CA THR A 792 26.52 -14.42 14.58
C THR A 792 26.00 -13.61 13.38
N PHE A 793 25.79 -12.31 13.55
CA PHE A 793 25.22 -11.43 12.53
C PHE A 793 26.03 -10.14 12.40
N PRO A 794 26.13 -9.57 11.18
CA PRO A 794 26.36 -8.14 11.05
C PRO A 794 25.24 -7.42 11.82
N CYS A 795 25.59 -6.63 12.83
CA CYS A 795 24.58 -6.01 13.67
C CYS A 795 24.84 -4.53 13.95
N VAL A 796 23.74 -3.84 14.26
CA VAL A 796 23.74 -2.46 14.76
C VAL A 796 22.97 -2.44 16.07
N VAL A 797 23.55 -1.81 17.09
CA VAL A 797 22.93 -1.66 18.41
C VAL A 797 22.23 -0.31 18.45
N ILE A 798 20.94 -0.30 18.79
CA ILE A 798 20.12 0.90 18.92
C ILE A 798 19.49 0.88 20.30
N LYS A 799 19.97 1.72 21.20
CA LYS A 799 19.58 1.67 22.62
C LYS A 799 19.13 3.04 23.13
N GLY A 800 18.04 3.07 23.88
CA GLY A 800 17.58 4.25 24.60
C GLY A 800 18.25 4.37 25.96
N ALA A 801 18.66 5.57 26.36
CA ALA A 801 19.25 5.83 27.67
C ALA A 801 18.19 5.77 28.77
N CYS A 802 18.27 4.79 29.68
CA CYS A 802 17.33 4.68 30.81
C CYS A 802 17.97 4.93 32.19
N ASP A 803 19.29 4.84 32.29
CA ASP A 803 20.07 5.23 33.46
C ASP A 803 21.46 5.72 33.04
N TYR A 804 22.31 6.11 34.00
CA TYR A 804 23.67 6.59 33.74
C TYR A 804 24.76 5.57 34.06
N ALA A 805 24.46 4.27 33.98
CA ALA A 805 25.40 3.20 34.29
C ALA A 805 26.08 3.37 35.67
N ASP A 806 25.34 3.84 36.67
CA ASP A 806 25.84 4.06 38.03
C ASP A 806 25.02 3.29 39.07
N SER A 807 25.27 3.58 40.35
CA SER A 807 24.57 2.92 41.45
C SER A 807 23.12 3.42 41.67
N HIS A 808 22.68 4.48 40.99
CA HIS A 808 21.39 5.18 41.21
C HIS A 808 20.31 4.81 40.20
N LYS A 809 20.27 3.54 39.78
CA LYS A 809 19.37 3.07 38.72
C LYS A 809 17.90 3.32 39.05
N SER A 810 17.17 3.78 38.04
CA SER A 810 15.73 4.02 38.11
C SER A 810 15.02 3.31 36.96
N LYS A 811 13.87 2.71 37.26
CA LYS A 811 13.01 2.10 36.22
C LYS A 811 12.07 3.11 35.57
N VAL A 812 12.04 4.35 36.05
CA VAL A 812 11.10 5.39 35.59
C VAL A 812 11.26 5.67 34.10
N TRP A 813 12.49 5.63 33.58
CA TRP A 813 12.78 5.92 32.18
C TRP A 813 12.72 4.73 31.24
N GLN A 814 12.65 3.49 31.75
CA GLN A 814 12.79 2.28 30.90
C GLN A 814 11.78 2.22 29.76
N ARG A 815 10.49 2.49 30.02
CA ARG A 815 9.43 2.42 29.00
C ARG A 815 9.60 3.50 27.93
N TYR A 816 9.91 4.73 28.34
CA TYR A 816 10.18 5.83 27.43
C TYR A 816 11.47 5.59 26.60
N ALA A 817 12.53 5.10 27.23
CA ALA A 817 13.78 4.75 26.57
C ALA A 817 13.62 3.60 25.57
N ALA A 818 12.80 2.59 25.89
CA ALA A 818 12.48 1.52 24.95
C ALA A 818 11.70 2.05 23.73
N ALA A 819 10.71 2.91 23.95
CA ALA A 819 9.94 3.53 22.88
C ALA A 819 10.80 4.42 21.97
N THR A 820 11.73 5.20 22.53
CA THR A 820 12.67 6.02 21.74
C THR A 820 13.60 5.15 20.90
N ALA A 821 14.12 4.04 21.45
CA ALA A 821 14.94 3.08 20.71
C ALA A 821 14.17 2.40 19.57
N ALA A 822 12.92 1.99 19.81
CA ALA A 822 12.05 1.39 18.80
C ALA A 822 11.70 2.38 17.69
N ALA A 823 11.34 3.61 18.03
CA ALA A 823 11.09 4.69 17.08
C ALA A 823 12.32 4.98 16.21
N CYS A 824 13.51 5.02 16.82
CA CYS A 824 14.76 5.19 16.10
C CYS A 824 15.05 4.01 15.17
N THR A 825 14.72 2.79 15.58
CA THR A 825 14.87 1.57 14.78
C THR A 825 14.04 1.63 13.50
N LYS A 826 12.75 1.97 13.58
CA LYS A 826 11.90 2.15 12.39
C LYS A 826 12.43 3.26 11.48
N ALA A 827 12.86 4.38 12.06
CA ALA A 827 13.47 5.47 11.30
C ALA A 827 14.77 5.04 10.59
N PHE A 828 15.63 4.28 11.27
CA PHE A 828 16.88 3.74 10.75
C PHE A 828 16.65 2.79 9.56
N LEU A 829 15.69 1.87 9.68
CA LEU A 829 15.34 0.93 8.61
C LEU A 829 14.86 1.62 7.33
N GLY A 830 14.32 2.84 7.43
CA GLY A 830 14.00 3.68 6.28
C GLY A 830 15.21 4.13 5.44
N PHE A 831 16.42 4.03 5.98
CA PHE A 831 17.69 4.31 5.27
C PHE A 831 18.46 3.05 4.87
N TRP A 832 18.09 1.88 5.42
CA TRP A 832 18.69 0.60 5.07
C TRP A 832 18.13 0.10 3.74
N ILE A 833 19.03 -0.19 2.79
CA ILE A 833 18.69 -0.78 1.49
C ILE A 833 19.48 -2.08 1.39
N PRO A 834 18.83 -3.25 1.28
CA PRO A 834 19.55 -4.51 1.22
C PRO A 834 20.35 -4.60 -0.08
N SER A 835 21.59 -5.06 0.01
CA SER A 835 22.35 -5.46 -1.19
C SER A 835 21.61 -6.61 -1.92
N PRO A 836 21.51 -6.56 -3.27
CA PRO A 836 20.95 -7.66 -4.05
C PRO A 836 21.78 -8.94 -3.80
N PRO A 837 21.15 -10.12 -3.76
CA PRO A 837 21.87 -11.37 -3.51
C PRO A 837 22.97 -11.56 -4.56
N GLN A 838 24.22 -11.66 -4.12
CA GLN A 838 25.33 -12.11 -4.96
C GLN A 838 25.16 -13.62 -5.19
N GLY A 839 24.63 -13.99 -6.36
CA GLY A 839 24.61 -15.38 -6.80
C GLY A 839 23.44 -15.74 -7.71
N LEU A 840 23.64 -15.57 -9.02
CA LEU A 840 23.17 -16.44 -10.12
C LEU A 840 23.70 -15.89 -11.45
N PHE A 841 25.01 -15.62 -11.48
CA PHE A 841 25.79 -15.62 -12.72
C PHE A 841 26.88 -16.67 -12.52
N HIS A 842 26.49 -17.94 -12.68
CA HIS A 842 27.36 -19.03 -13.11
C HIS A 842 26.50 -20.16 -13.66
#